data_AF-A0A7X7YJB9-F1
#
_entry.id   AF-A0A7X7YJB9-F1
#
_cell.length_a   1.000
_cell.length_b   1.000
_cell.length_c   1.000
_cell.angle_alpha   90.00
_cell.angle_beta   90.00
_cell.angle_gamma   90.00
#
_symmetry.space_group_name_H-M   'P 1'
#
loop_
_entity.id
_entity.type
_entity.pdbx_description
1 polymer ?
#
loop_
_entity_poly.entity_id
_entity_poly.type
_entity_poly.pdbx_seq_one_letter_code
_entity_poly.pdbx_strand_id
1 'polypeptide(L)'
;PLDPATIDILVVYTPAARTWADNSGGGIANVISQAMEKGQLALDNSNTNLTIRLVHSAEINYTESGDSGTDLDRLTNSGDEYMDTVGTLRTQYKADLVCLFASVSDTGGIAWLLGRSGGDPSTGFSLVRVQQAASGYTQIHEMGHNMGCGHHKQQTTQPGPGLFDYSAGWRWTGTDSGRYCSVMTYSSGSYFADGLNHTTVGYFSNPAISYKGLPTGHRDDGDNARTIREVKHAVAAYRSNKVPLTPSLINPANGASGMTQNPTLKASPFSDPDGDTHANSQWQVDNNSDFSSPEWDSGNTFAAGTEVTVPFNRLNTSTRYFWRVRYKDSFGDWSLWSSSRTFTTQTLYSGGAGSETDPFRIEKVADWLSLTQSPYDWKGYFILTEDLDLSGMTIGPVAADTETTAGFQGTKFTGDFNGNRHVIRNLSIQSPNQDYVGLFGYIGPGGRVRNLGIQGAAILGGKNVGGLAAWNERGTLSRCYAIGTIVGTESVGGLVGGNWIGTIENCYAGGSVTGTKYVGGLIGSNPYYGEISYCYSSGTVTGSSITGGLTGWNYRGVFTECFWDMQASGQLNSAAGTGKTTSEMMTAVTFSEVRWDLVGESDNGTADPWRICGDGARYPQLSWEFFAKRDPACPDGVAIEDLLYLTSRWMATTPETVGAADLTDDGRVGIEDLAALAENWIK
;
A
#
# COMPACT_ATOMS: atom_id res chain seq x y z
N PRO A 1 33.83 -24.87 -3.82
CA PRO A 1 32.96 -23.66 -3.86
C PRO A 1 31.62 -23.94 -3.16
N LEU A 2 31.23 -23.10 -2.19
CA LEU A 2 29.94 -23.22 -1.48
C LEU A 2 28.92 -22.18 -1.94
N ASP A 3 29.30 -21.27 -2.81
CA ASP A 3 28.40 -20.33 -3.47
C ASP A 3 27.37 -21.08 -4.33
N PRO A 4 26.10 -20.64 -4.36
CA PRO A 4 25.04 -21.34 -5.09
C PRO A 4 25.20 -21.22 -6.60
N ALA A 5 24.73 -22.22 -7.33
CA ALA A 5 24.57 -22.21 -8.79
C ALA A 5 23.24 -22.86 -9.18
N THR A 6 22.71 -22.51 -10.35
CA THR A 6 21.54 -23.16 -10.94
C THR A 6 21.92 -23.76 -12.28
N ILE A 7 21.60 -25.03 -12.51
CA ILE A 7 21.75 -25.70 -13.81
C ILE A 7 20.36 -25.92 -14.41
N ASP A 8 20.16 -25.41 -15.62
CA ASP A 8 18.89 -25.50 -16.34
C ASP A 8 18.79 -26.82 -17.13
N ILE A 9 17.68 -27.53 -16.97
CA ILE A 9 17.47 -28.89 -17.47
C ILE A 9 16.35 -28.91 -18.51
N LEU A 10 16.65 -29.46 -19.69
CA LEU A 10 15.65 -29.86 -20.68
C LEU A 10 15.42 -31.37 -20.56
N VAL A 11 14.18 -31.77 -20.29
CA VAL A 11 13.79 -33.18 -20.30
C VAL A 11 12.99 -33.49 -21.56
N VAL A 12 13.53 -34.32 -22.43
CA VAL A 12 12.84 -34.80 -23.63
C VAL A 12 12.42 -36.25 -23.44
N TYR A 13 11.39 -36.70 -24.15
CA TYR A 13 10.90 -38.07 -24.02
C TYR A 13 10.35 -38.63 -25.32
N THR A 14 10.46 -39.96 -25.50
CA THR A 14 9.93 -40.65 -26.67
C THR A 14 8.43 -40.94 -26.52
N PRO A 15 7.69 -41.20 -27.61
CA PRO A 15 6.28 -41.62 -27.54
C PRO A 15 6.10 -42.92 -26.77
N ALA A 16 7.08 -43.83 -26.82
CA ALA A 16 7.06 -45.07 -26.05
C ALA A 16 7.22 -44.80 -24.55
N ALA A 17 8.11 -43.88 -24.16
CA ALA A 17 8.25 -43.44 -22.77
C ALA A 17 6.97 -42.77 -22.23
N ARG A 18 6.33 -41.89 -23.02
CA ARG A 18 5.03 -41.31 -22.66
C ARG A 18 3.98 -42.40 -22.47
N THR A 19 3.87 -43.33 -23.43
CA THR A 19 2.89 -44.42 -23.36
C THR A 19 3.07 -45.26 -22.10
N TRP A 20 4.31 -45.58 -21.72
CA TRP A 20 4.57 -46.26 -20.46
C TRP A 20 4.18 -45.40 -19.25
N ALA A 21 4.55 -44.11 -19.24
CA ALA A 21 4.25 -43.20 -18.13
C ALA A 21 2.74 -42.99 -17.93
N ASP A 22 1.97 -42.86 -19.00
CA ASP A 22 0.51 -42.72 -18.95
C ASP A 22 -0.14 -43.99 -18.37
N ASN A 23 0.40 -45.17 -18.69
CA ASN A 23 -0.14 -46.45 -18.22
C ASN A 23 0.32 -46.86 -16.81
N SER A 24 1.50 -46.43 -16.37
CA SER A 24 2.14 -46.99 -15.16
C SER A 24 2.80 -45.94 -14.24
N GLY A 25 3.10 -44.75 -14.75
CA GLY A 25 3.77 -43.67 -14.02
C GLY A 25 2.85 -42.52 -13.58
N GLY A 26 1.55 -42.59 -13.86
CA GLY A 26 0.60 -41.50 -13.57
C GLY A 26 0.72 -40.30 -14.52
N GLY A 27 1.29 -40.51 -15.71
CA GLY A 27 1.51 -39.50 -16.73
C GLY A 27 2.97 -39.01 -16.80
N ILE A 28 3.43 -38.64 -18.00
CA ILE A 28 4.83 -38.24 -18.22
C ILE A 28 5.26 -37.03 -17.38
N ALA A 29 4.39 -36.03 -17.22
CA ALA A 29 4.67 -34.86 -16.38
C ALA A 29 4.92 -35.23 -14.90
N ASN A 30 4.18 -36.21 -14.37
CA ASN A 30 4.37 -36.72 -13.01
C ASN A 30 5.72 -37.43 -12.85
N VAL A 31 6.10 -38.25 -13.83
CA VAL A 31 7.41 -38.93 -13.84
C VAL A 31 8.56 -37.91 -13.86
N ILE A 32 8.45 -36.88 -14.70
CA ILE A 32 9.44 -35.79 -14.77
C ILE A 32 9.53 -35.04 -13.43
N SER A 33 8.39 -34.64 -12.83
CA SER A 33 8.37 -33.94 -11.54
C SER A 33 9.06 -34.76 -10.44
N GLN A 34 8.70 -36.05 -10.31
CA GLN A 34 9.30 -36.92 -9.29
C GLN A 34 10.80 -37.12 -9.50
N ALA A 35 11.26 -37.25 -10.74
CA ALA A 35 12.66 -37.42 -11.04
C ALA A 35 13.46 -36.15 -10.69
N MET A 36 12.95 -34.97 -11.06
CA MET A 36 13.54 -33.68 -10.71
C MET A 36 13.58 -33.45 -9.19
N GLU A 37 12.50 -33.76 -8.47
CA GLU A 37 12.42 -33.63 -7.01
C GLU A 37 13.39 -34.56 -6.28
N LYS A 38 13.47 -35.85 -6.68
CA LYS A 38 14.44 -36.80 -6.12
C LYS A 38 15.87 -36.38 -6.42
N GLY A 39 16.11 -35.82 -7.60
CA GLY A 39 17.40 -35.29 -8.00
C GLY A 39 17.84 -34.10 -7.13
N GLN A 40 16.96 -33.11 -6.98
CA GLN A 40 17.22 -31.96 -6.11
C GLN A 40 17.44 -32.40 -4.66
N LEU A 41 16.63 -33.31 -4.14
CA LEU A 41 16.81 -33.87 -2.80
C LEU A 41 18.19 -34.51 -2.62
N ALA A 42 18.67 -35.26 -3.61
CA ALA A 42 20.00 -35.87 -3.54
C ALA A 42 21.13 -34.83 -3.54
N LEU A 43 20.98 -33.74 -4.30
CA LEU A 43 21.92 -32.62 -4.33
C LEU A 43 21.96 -31.86 -3.00
N ASP A 44 20.79 -31.59 -2.41
CA ASP A 44 20.63 -30.88 -1.14
C ASP A 44 21.18 -31.69 0.02
N ASN A 45 20.78 -32.97 0.12
CA ASN A 45 21.28 -33.91 1.12
C ASN A 45 22.81 -34.03 1.11
N SER A 46 23.44 -33.75 -0.03
CA SER A 46 24.89 -33.88 -0.22
C SER A 46 25.65 -32.56 -0.09
N ASN A 47 24.97 -31.47 0.27
CA ASN A 47 25.56 -30.13 0.42
C ASN A 47 26.36 -29.69 -0.82
N THR A 48 25.74 -29.82 -2.00
CA THR A 48 26.34 -29.41 -3.27
C THR A 48 26.16 -27.91 -3.56
N ASN A 49 25.18 -27.27 -2.92
CA ASN A 49 24.74 -25.89 -3.20
C ASN A 49 24.46 -25.68 -4.69
N LEU A 50 23.78 -26.65 -5.30
CA LEU A 50 23.36 -26.63 -6.69
C LEU A 50 21.84 -26.81 -6.73
N THR A 51 21.17 -25.93 -7.46
CA THR A 51 19.75 -26.08 -7.82
C THR A 51 19.64 -26.55 -9.26
N ILE A 52 18.79 -27.55 -9.52
CA ILE A 52 18.40 -27.94 -10.88
C ILE A 52 17.01 -27.40 -11.18
N ARG A 53 16.84 -26.77 -12.34
CA ARG A 53 15.57 -26.16 -12.75
C ARG A 53 15.12 -26.75 -14.08
N LEU A 54 13.91 -27.32 -14.11
CA LEU A 54 13.31 -27.77 -15.37
C LEU A 54 12.88 -26.53 -16.17
N VAL A 55 13.55 -26.23 -17.27
CA VAL A 55 13.23 -25.08 -18.14
C VAL A 55 12.21 -25.44 -19.22
N HIS A 56 12.19 -26.70 -19.65
CA HIS A 56 11.19 -27.21 -20.58
C HIS A 56 11.13 -28.74 -20.59
N SER A 57 10.01 -29.29 -21.04
CA SER A 57 9.91 -30.69 -21.43
C SER A 57 9.08 -30.88 -22.69
N ALA A 58 9.48 -31.83 -23.53
CA ALA A 58 8.84 -32.06 -24.83
C ALA A 58 8.92 -33.52 -25.28
N GLU A 59 7.87 -33.97 -25.97
CA GLU A 59 7.90 -35.23 -26.72
C GLU A 59 8.72 -35.04 -28.00
N ILE A 60 9.65 -35.96 -28.26
CA ILE A 60 10.43 -36.00 -29.49
C ILE A 60 9.94 -37.18 -30.31
N ASN A 61 9.56 -36.94 -31.56
CA ASN A 61 9.14 -37.99 -32.47
C ASN A 61 10.34 -38.86 -32.89
N TYR A 62 10.71 -39.78 -32.01
CA TYR A 62 11.83 -40.69 -32.15
C TYR A 62 11.40 -42.08 -31.71
N THR A 63 11.83 -43.09 -32.48
CA THR A 63 11.69 -44.49 -32.12
C THR A 63 13.05 -45.00 -31.66
N GLU A 64 13.12 -45.53 -30.44
CA GLU A 64 14.33 -46.08 -29.85
C GLU A 64 14.98 -47.13 -30.75
N SER A 65 16.31 -47.10 -30.87
CA SER A 65 17.06 -48.04 -31.71
C SER A 65 17.15 -49.44 -31.09
N GLY A 66 16.90 -49.54 -29.79
CA GLY A 66 17.14 -50.73 -28.98
C GLY A 66 18.55 -50.79 -28.37
N ASP A 67 19.42 -49.83 -28.69
CA ASP A 67 20.76 -49.65 -28.13
C ASP A 67 20.90 -48.23 -27.57
N SER A 68 21.01 -48.12 -26.25
CA SER A 68 21.02 -46.82 -25.56
C SER A 68 22.26 -45.98 -25.88
N GLY A 69 23.37 -46.60 -26.29
CA GLY A 69 24.56 -45.88 -26.75
C GLY A 69 24.29 -45.13 -28.05
N THR A 70 23.70 -45.82 -29.03
CA THR A 70 23.26 -45.25 -30.30
C THR A 70 22.22 -44.15 -30.09
N ASP A 71 21.27 -44.35 -29.18
CA ASP A 71 20.24 -43.36 -28.87
C ASP A 71 20.83 -42.11 -28.17
N LEU A 72 21.84 -42.28 -27.30
CA LEU A 72 22.56 -41.16 -26.68
C LEU A 72 23.40 -40.37 -27.70
N ASP A 73 24.07 -41.06 -28.63
CA ASP A 73 24.80 -40.43 -29.73
C ASP A 73 23.86 -39.58 -30.60
N ARG A 74 22.69 -40.11 -30.97
CA ARG A 74 21.65 -39.41 -31.74
C ARG A 74 21.03 -38.24 -30.97
N LEU A 75 20.87 -38.35 -29.65
CA LEU A 75 20.41 -37.26 -28.82
C LEU A 75 21.41 -36.08 -28.78
N THR A 76 22.70 -36.39 -28.91
CA THR A 76 23.81 -35.45 -28.72
C THR A 76 24.13 -34.68 -29.99
N ASN A 77 24.11 -35.37 -31.13
CA ASN A 77 24.49 -34.80 -32.42
C ASN A 77 23.31 -34.06 -33.08
N SER A 78 23.63 -33.16 -34.00
CA SER A 78 22.64 -32.40 -34.76
C SER A 78 22.95 -32.45 -36.25
N GLY A 79 21.93 -32.49 -37.09
CA GLY A 79 22.02 -32.62 -38.54
C GLY A 79 22.21 -34.07 -39.02
N ASP A 80 21.91 -35.05 -38.16
CA ASP A 80 21.99 -36.49 -38.48
C ASP A 80 20.62 -37.13 -38.75
N GLU A 81 19.57 -36.31 -38.85
CA GLU A 81 18.15 -36.68 -39.06
C GLU A 81 17.47 -37.33 -37.84
N TYR A 82 18.16 -37.46 -36.72
CA TYR A 82 17.64 -38.06 -35.49
C TYR A 82 17.57 -37.03 -34.37
N MET A 83 16.38 -36.81 -33.80
CA MET A 83 16.19 -35.91 -32.64
C MET A 83 16.74 -34.48 -32.82
N ASP A 84 16.96 -34.01 -34.05
CA ASP A 84 17.53 -32.68 -34.36
C ASP A 84 16.78 -31.50 -33.71
N THR A 85 15.50 -31.69 -33.42
CA THR A 85 14.68 -30.72 -32.68
C THR A 85 15.17 -30.49 -31.25
N VAL A 86 15.84 -31.46 -30.63
CA VAL A 86 16.40 -31.37 -29.28
C VAL A 86 17.47 -30.28 -29.20
N GLY A 87 18.37 -30.18 -30.19
CA GLY A 87 19.37 -29.11 -30.23
C GLY A 87 18.75 -27.71 -30.33
N THR A 88 17.65 -27.60 -31.09
CA THR A 88 16.86 -26.37 -31.19
C THR A 88 16.20 -26.03 -29.85
N LEU A 89 15.54 -26.99 -29.21
CA LEU A 89 14.89 -26.81 -27.91
C LEU A 89 15.93 -26.47 -26.82
N ARG A 90 17.08 -27.15 -26.78
CA ARG A 90 18.15 -26.87 -25.82
C ARG A 90 18.65 -25.43 -25.95
N THR A 91 18.77 -24.93 -27.18
CA THR A 91 19.16 -23.55 -27.45
C THR A 91 18.05 -22.57 -27.10
N GLN A 92 16.80 -22.86 -27.48
CA GLN A 92 15.64 -22.01 -27.22
C GLN A 92 15.40 -21.83 -25.72
N TYR A 93 15.44 -22.91 -24.96
CA TYR A 93 15.16 -22.93 -23.53
C TYR A 93 16.41 -22.76 -22.66
N LYS A 94 17.55 -22.44 -23.28
CA LYS A 94 18.83 -22.19 -22.61
C LYS A 94 19.22 -23.32 -21.63
N ALA A 95 18.93 -24.57 -21.99
CA ALA A 95 19.18 -25.70 -21.10
C ALA A 95 20.67 -26.09 -21.10
N ASP A 96 21.25 -26.10 -19.90
CA ASP A 96 22.62 -26.54 -19.66
C ASP A 96 22.76 -28.05 -19.85
N LEU A 97 21.83 -28.85 -19.34
CA LEU A 97 21.83 -30.31 -19.51
C LEU A 97 20.55 -30.80 -20.19
N VAL A 98 20.66 -31.89 -20.95
CA VAL A 98 19.55 -32.55 -21.61
C VAL A 98 19.44 -33.99 -21.15
N CYS A 99 18.24 -34.40 -20.74
CA CYS A 99 17.96 -35.79 -20.39
C CYS A 99 16.82 -36.35 -21.25
N LEU A 100 17.07 -37.46 -21.95
CA LEU A 100 16.05 -38.21 -22.67
C LEU A 100 15.45 -39.30 -21.78
N PHE A 101 14.12 -39.32 -21.64
CA PHE A 101 13.40 -40.47 -21.10
C PHE A 101 12.96 -41.37 -22.24
N ALA A 102 13.43 -42.61 -22.22
CA ALA A 102 13.18 -43.60 -23.26
C ALA A 102 12.67 -44.91 -22.66
N SER A 103 11.97 -45.71 -23.46
CA SER A 103 11.52 -47.05 -23.06
C SER A 103 12.48 -48.13 -23.57
N VAL A 104 13.68 -48.16 -23.00
CA VAL A 104 14.78 -49.08 -23.38
C VAL A 104 14.86 -50.30 -22.45
N SER A 105 15.54 -51.37 -22.86
CA SER A 105 15.67 -52.63 -22.09
C SER A 105 17.11 -53.05 -21.78
N ASP A 106 18.09 -52.47 -22.47
CA ASP A 106 19.53 -52.76 -22.39
C ASP A 106 20.22 -52.13 -21.16
N THR A 107 19.85 -50.91 -20.76
CA THR A 107 20.38 -50.23 -19.55
C THR A 107 19.30 -49.47 -18.77
N GLY A 108 19.58 -49.16 -17.50
CA GLY A 108 18.75 -48.24 -16.71
C GLY A 108 18.98 -46.77 -17.06
N GLY A 109 20.17 -46.45 -17.55
CA GLY A 109 20.56 -45.15 -18.04
C GLY A 109 21.97 -45.18 -18.63
N ILE A 110 22.31 -44.13 -19.37
CA ILE A 110 23.64 -43.88 -19.91
C ILE A 110 23.84 -42.38 -20.07
N ALA A 111 25.06 -41.90 -19.87
CA ALA A 111 25.42 -40.49 -19.99
C ALA A 111 26.84 -40.31 -20.47
N TRP A 112 27.11 -39.14 -21.06
CA TRP A 112 28.49 -38.71 -21.27
C TRP A 112 29.13 -38.27 -19.96
N LEU A 113 30.33 -38.79 -19.70
CA LEU A 113 31.14 -38.38 -18.57
C LEU A 113 31.88 -37.07 -18.89
N LEU A 114 31.72 -36.05 -18.05
CA LEU A 114 32.50 -34.82 -18.16
C LEU A 114 33.98 -35.10 -17.83
N GLY A 115 34.84 -34.94 -18.83
CA GLY A 115 36.27 -35.23 -18.73
C GLY A 115 37.17 -34.03 -18.39
N ARG A 116 36.61 -32.82 -18.21
CA ARG A 116 37.40 -31.62 -17.90
C ARG A 116 36.68 -30.67 -16.94
N SER A 117 37.43 -30.08 -16.01
CA SER A 117 36.90 -29.20 -14.95
C SER A 117 36.34 -27.86 -15.46
N GLY A 118 36.76 -27.41 -16.64
CA GLY A 118 36.22 -26.22 -17.30
C GLY A 118 34.87 -26.41 -17.99
N GLY A 119 34.28 -27.61 -17.91
CA GLY A 119 33.02 -27.93 -18.57
C GLY A 119 33.17 -28.29 -20.06
N ASP A 120 32.22 -29.05 -20.57
CA ASP A 120 32.06 -29.42 -21.97
C ASP A 120 30.58 -29.56 -22.35
N PRO A 121 29.98 -28.60 -23.09
CA PRO A 121 28.57 -28.68 -23.46
C PRO A 121 28.18 -29.94 -24.25
N SER A 122 29.14 -30.58 -24.95
CA SER A 122 28.89 -31.83 -25.70
C SER A 122 28.72 -33.05 -24.79
N THR A 123 29.20 -33.00 -23.54
CA THR A 123 28.96 -34.07 -22.55
C THR A 123 27.73 -33.82 -21.70
N GLY A 124 26.93 -32.80 -22.00
CA GLY A 124 25.74 -32.41 -21.25
C GLY A 124 24.47 -33.18 -21.62
N PHE A 125 24.59 -34.47 -21.95
CA PHE A 125 23.48 -35.31 -22.40
C PHE A 125 23.44 -36.64 -21.65
N SER A 126 22.22 -37.07 -21.31
CA SER A 126 21.94 -38.35 -20.69
C SER A 126 20.67 -38.98 -21.25
N LEU A 127 20.59 -40.31 -21.20
CA LEU A 127 19.41 -41.10 -21.49
C LEU A 127 19.06 -41.94 -20.26
N VAL A 128 17.78 -41.96 -19.88
CA VAL A 128 17.28 -42.69 -18.72
C VAL A 128 16.09 -43.54 -19.14
N ARG A 129 16.08 -44.79 -18.68
CA ARG A 129 14.90 -45.64 -18.83
C ARG A 129 13.76 -45.09 -17.97
N VAL A 130 12.62 -44.81 -18.58
CA VAL A 130 11.49 -44.11 -17.93
C VAL A 130 10.98 -44.81 -16.65
N GLN A 131 11.06 -46.14 -16.59
CA GLN A 131 10.76 -46.96 -15.42
C GLN A 131 11.64 -46.59 -14.21
N GLN A 132 12.94 -46.40 -14.45
CA GLN A 132 13.92 -46.02 -13.43
C GLN A 132 13.82 -44.55 -13.07
N ALA A 133 13.50 -43.67 -14.03
CA ALA A 133 13.22 -42.26 -13.75
C ALA A 133 12.06 -42.11 -12.76
N ALA A 134 10.98 -42.89 -12.95
CA ALA A 134 9.81 -42.85 -12.08
C ALA A 134 10.10 -43.37 -10.66
N SER A 135 10.92 -44.41 -10.52
CA SER A 135 11.03 -45.18 -9.26
C SER A 135 12.33 -44.95 -8.49
N GLY A 136 13.40 -44.46 -9.12
CA GLY A 136 14.74 -44.39 -8.53
C GLY A 136 15.42 -43.02 -8.63
N TYR A 137 16.75 -43.05 -8.48
CA TYR A 137 17.64 -41.87 -8.59
C TYR A 137 18.42 -41.87 -9.92
N THR A 138 17.97 -42.62 -10.92
CA THR A 138 18.76 -42.83 -12.14
C THR A 138 18.93 -41.56 -12.96
N GLN A 139 17.94 -40.66 -13.02
CA GLN A 139 18.13 -39.37 -13.69
C GLN A 139 19.29 -38.57 -13.10
N ILE A 140 19.31 -38.40 -11.78
CA ILE A 140 20.37 -37.65 -11.12
C ILE A 140 21.71 -38.41 -11.11
N HIS A 141 21.69 -39.75 -11.19
CA HIS A 141 22.88 -40.56 -11.43
C HIS A 141 23.51 -40.22 -12.79
N GLU A 142 22.72 -40.26 -13.87
CA GLU A 142 23.21 -39.97 -15.21
C GLU A 142 23.66 -38.51 -15.35
N MET A 143 22.91 -37.56 -14.78
CA MET A 143 23.35 -36.16 -14.68
C MET A 143 24.63 -36.02 -13.84
N GLY A 144 24.84 -36.91 -12.85
CA GLY A 144 26.08 -37.01 -12.10
C GLY A 144 27.29 -37.25 -13.01
N HIS A 145 27.17 -38.16 -13.99
CA HIS A 145 28.22 -38.36 -15.02
C HIS A 145 28.42 -37.11 -15.87
N ASN A 146 27.35 -36.42 -16.28
CA ASN A 146 27.46 -35.14 -16.99
C ASN A 146 28.15 -34.03 -16.15
N MET A 147 28.21 -34.19 -14.83
CA MET A 147 28.93 -33.34 -13.88
C MET A 147 30.28 -33.95 -13.43
N GLY A 148 30.75 -35.02 -14.08
CA GLY A 148 32.06 -35.62 -13.84
C GLY A 148 32.12 -36.61 -12.67
N CYS A 149 30.99 -36.96 -12.06
CA CYS A 149 30.93 -37.99 -11.04
C CYS A 149 31.15 -39.37 -11.65
N GLY A 150 31.91 -40.23 -10.99
CA GLY A 150 32.11 -41.62 -11.40
C GLY A 150 31.47 -42.61 -10.43
N HIS A 151 31.45 -43.88 -10.86
CA HIS A 151 31.02 -45.00 -10.05
C HIS A 151 31.95 -45.27 -8.85
N HIS A 152 31.58 -46.19 -7.96
CA HIS A 152 32.47 -46.62 -6.89
C HIS A 152 33.71 -47.33 -7.45
N LYS A 153 34.91 -47.01 -6.93
CA LYS A 153 36.19 -47.53 -7.45
C LYS A 153 36.31 -49.06 -7.44
N GLN A 154 35.71 -49.69 -6.44
CA GLN A 154 35.75 -51.15 -6.26
C GLN A 154 34.65 -51.92 -7.03
N GLN A 155 33.86 -51.26 -7.88
CA GLN A 155 32.89 -51.98 -8.72
C GLN A 155 33.62 -52.82 -9.78
N THR A 156 33.12 -54.03 -10.06
CA THR A 156 33.69 -54.93 -11.07
C THR A 156 33.30 -54.58 -12.50
N THR A 157 32.28 -53.74 -12.67
CA THR A 157 31.80 -53.23 -13.97
C THR A 157 31.84 -51.72 -13.94
N GLN A 158 32.52 -51.13 -14.94
CA GLN A 158 32.67 -49.66 -15.09
C GLN A 158 33.06 -48.96 -13.78
N PRO A 159 34.17 -49.35 -13.11
CA PRO A 159 34.60 -48.68 -11.90
C PRO A 159 34.90 -47.21 -12.16
N GLY A 160 34.66 -46.36 -11.16
CA GLY A 160 35.23 -45.02 -11.15
C GLY A 160 36.75 -45.04 -10.90
N PRO A 161 37.37 -43.88 -10.69
CA PRO A 161 36.72 -42.57 -10.53
C PRO A 161 36.29 -41.93 -11.87
N GLY A 162 35.55 -40.84 -11.76
CA GLY A 162 35.20 -39.94 -12.86
C GLY A 162 36.29 -38.89 -13.10
N LEU A 163 35.91 -37.61 -13.08
CA LEU A 163 36.76 -36.48 -13.46
C LEU A 163 38.02 -36.32 -12.59
N PHE A 164 37.89 -36.45 -11.28
CA PHE A 164 38.99 -36.36 -10.32
C PHE A 164 39.18 -37.70 -9.61
N ASP A 165 40.35 -37.93 -9.01
CA ASP A 165 40.63 -39.17 -8.28
C ASP A 165 39.62 -39.49 -7.16
N TYR A 166 38.94 -38.47 -6.61
CA TYR A 166 37.89 -38.62 -5.60
C TYR A 166 36.46 -38.65 -6.18
N SER A 167 36.27 -38.49 -7.49
CA SER A 167 34.97 -38.49 -8.17
C SER A 167 34.40 -39.90 -8.26
N ALA A 168 34.10 -40.52 -7.12
CA ALA A 168 33.62 -41.88 -7.05
C ALA A 168 32.45 -42.01 -6.08
N GLY A 169 31.54 -42.93 -6.40
CA GLY A 169 30.48 -43.34 -5.48
C GLY A 169 31.03 -44.05 -4.23
N TRP A 170 30.22 -44.14 -3.18
CA TRP A 170 30.58 -44.76 -1.91
C TRP A 170 29.49 -45.70 -1.39
N ARG A 171 29.90 -46.74 -0.65
CA ARG A 171 29.00 -47.67 0.06
C ARG A 171 29.46 -47.88 1.50
N TRP A 172 28.53 -48.06 2.42
CA TRP A 172 28.81 -48.19 3.85
C TRP A 172 27.76 -49.04 4.58
N THR A 173 28.10 -49.47 5.79
CA THR A 173 27.17 -50.10 6.74
C THR A 173 26.87 -49.11 7.86
N GLY A 174 25.60 -48.77 8.04
CA GLY A 174 25.14 -47.84 9.08
C GLY A 174 25.24 -48.41 10.50
N THR A 175 25.05 -47.56 11.50
CA THR A 175 24.99 -47.98 12.93
C THR A 175 23.79 -48.89 13.21
N ASP A 176 22.78 -48.88 12.35
CA ASP A 176 21.63 -49.80 12.37
C ASP A 176 21.90 -51.13 11.65
N SER A 177 23.16 -51.39 11.27
CA SER A 177 23.59 -52.57 10.50
C SER A 177 22.99 -52.64 9.08
N GLY A 178 22.26 -51.61 8.64
CA GLY A 178 21.79 -51.49 7.27
C GLY A 178 22.94 -51.19 6.32
N ARG A 179 22.89 -51.72 5.09
CA ARG A 179 23.89 -51.47 4.05
C ARG A 179 23.36 -50.47 3.05
N TYR A 180 24.08 -49.36 2.87
CA TYR A 180 23.64 -48.22 2.07
C TYR A 180 24.70 -47.84 1.03
N CYS A 181 24.27 -47.23 -0.07
CA CYS A 181 25.18 -46.68 -1.05
C CYS A 181 24.69 -45.36 -1.63
N SER A 182 25.63 -44.54 -2.07
CA SER A 182 25.38 -43.26 -2.75
C SER A 182 24.71 -43.48 -4.11
N VAL A 183 24.11 -42.42 -4.66
CA VAL A 183 23.43 -42.46 -5.97
C VAL A 183 24.34 -42.93 -7.11
N MET A 184 25.65 -42.66 -7.04
CA MET A 184 26.65 -43.08 -8.04
C MET A 184 27.22 -44.48 -7.78
N THR A 185 26.49 -45.36 -7.08
CA THR A 185 26.99 -46.70 -6.73
C THR A 185 25.93 -47.74 -6.99
N TYR A 186 26.30 -48.82 -7.69
CA TYR A 186 25.38 -49.93 -7.92
C TYR A 186 25.05 -50.63 -6.61
N SER A 187 23.76 -50.94 -6.42
CA SER A 187 23.24 -51.52 -5.19
C SER A 187 23.42 -53.03 -5.11
N SER A 188 23.49 -53.73 -6.25
CA SER A 188 23.65 -55.18 -6.29
C SER A 188 25.06 -55.60 -5.91
N GLY A 189 25.16 -56.58 -5.02
CA GLY A 189 26.41 -57.21 -4.61
C GLY A 189 27.12 -57.96 -5.75
N SER A 190 26.41 -58.26 -6.85
CA SER A 190 27.01 -58.87 -8.05
C SER A 190 28.12 -58.03 -8.68
N TYR A 191 28.17 -56.73 -8.37
CA TYR A 191 29.19 -55.80 -8.88
C TYR A 191 30.37 -55.62 -7.93
N PHE A 192 30.46 -56.41 -6.85
CA PHE A 192 31.51 -56.28 -5.85
C PHE A 192 32.03 -57.64 -5.43
N ALA A 193 33.33 -57.69 -5.11
CA ALA A 193 33.99 -58.92 -4.69
C ALA A 193 33.39 -59.54 -3.41
N ASP A 194 32.75 -58.73 -2.57
CA ASP A 194 32.11 -59.19 -1.32
C ASP A 194 30.68 -59.71 -1.50
N GLY A 195 30.07 -59.57 -2.68
CA GLY A 195 28.73 -60.07 -2.96
C GLY A 195 27.60 -59.38 -2.19
N LEU A 196 27.85 -58.23 -1.53
CA LEU A 196 26.89 -57.63 -0.60
C LEU A 196 25.94 -56.63 -1.27
N ASN A 197 24.63 -56.87 -1.13
CA ASN A 197 23.60 -55.93 -1.57
C ASN A 197 23.49 -54.73 -0.62
N HIS A 198 23.30 -53.55 -1.20
CA HIS A 198 23.11 -52.26 -0.53
C HIS A 198 21.79 -51.61 -0.97
N THR A 199 21.27 -50.68 -0.18
CA THR A 199 20.14 -49.83 -0.54
C THR A 199 20.65 -48.47 -1.01
N THR A 200 20.31 -48.08 -2.24
CA THR A 200 20.61 -46.74 -2.73
C THR A 200 19.81 -45.70 -1.97
N VAL A 201 20.49 -44.67 -1.46
CA VAL A 201 19.89 -43.52 -0.79
C VAL A 201 20.16 -42.25 -1.58
N GLY A 202 19.30 -41.24 -1.43
CA GLY A 202 19.41 -39.95 -2.14
C GLY A 202 20.55 -39.08 -1.61
N TYR A 203 21.79 -39.53 -1.79
CA TYR A 203 23.02 -38.84 -1.43
C TYR A 203 24.08 -39.13 -2.50
N PHE A 204 24.73 -38.09 -3.01
CA PHE A 204 26.08 -38.20 -3.56
C PHE A 204 27.07 -38.45 -2.42
N SER A 205 28.16 -39.14 -2.73
CA SER A 205 29.21 -39.41 -1.76
C SER A 205 29.81 -38.10 -1.26
N ASN A 206 29.82 -37.92 0.06
CA ASN A 206 30.37 -36.75 0.75
C ASN A 206 30.89 -37.15 2.14
N PRO A 207 32.20 -37.09 2.42
CA PRO A 207 32.76 -37.50 3.71
C PRO A 207 32.33 -36.60 4.89
N ALA A 208 31.79 -35.41 4.62
CA ALA A 208 31.32 -34.47 5.64
C ALA A 208 29.85 -34.65 6.02
N ILE A 209 29.10 -35.50 5.32
CA ILE A 209 27.68 -35.77 5.57
C ILE A 209 27.54 -37.19 6.09
N SER A 210 26.73 -37.38 7.14
CA SER A 210 26.47 -38.69 7.72
C SER A 210 25.05 -39.17 7.45
N TYR A 211 24.89 -40.45 7.14
CA TYR A 211 23.61 -41.14 7.07
C TYR A 211 23.68 -42.41 7.91
N LYS A 212 22.72 -42.56 8.83
CA LYS A 212 22.71 -43.66 9.82
C LYS A 212 24.03 -43.76 10.58
N GLY A 213 24.53 -42.60 11.02
CA GLY A 213 25.70 -42.46 11.89
C GLY A 213 27.06 -42.61 11.21
N LEU A 214 27.12 -42.93 9.91
CA LEU A 214 28.38 -43.08 9.17
C LEU A 214 28.46 -42.09 8.01
N PRO A 215 29.67 -41.62 7.65
CA PRO A 215 29.87 -40.76 6.47
C PRO A 215 29.33 -41.41 5.19
N THR A 216 28.67 -40.61 4.35
CA THR A 216 28.17 -41.05 3.04
C THR A 216 29.25 -41.11 1.97
N GLY A 217 30.50 -40.73 2.29
CA GLY A 217 31.64 -40.71 1.39
C GLY A 217 32.99 -40.91 2.09
N HIS A 218 34.06 -40.89 1.29
CA HIS A 218 35.45 -40.98 1.73
C HIS A 218 36.26 -39.87 1.06
N ARG A 219 37.14 -39.21 1.82
CA ARG A 219 37.88 -38.01 1.37
C ARG A 219 38.67 -38.23 0.08
N ASP A 220 39.27 -39.40 -0.07
CA ASP A 220 40.17 -39.70 -1.19
C ASP A 220 39.56 -40.68 -2.22
N ASP A 221 38.48 -41.39 -1.83
CA ASP A 221 37.95 -42.52 -2.60
C ASP A 221 36.48 -42.42 -2.93
N GLY A 222 35.78 -41.38 -2.44
CA GLY A 222 34.41 -41.12 -2.84
C GLY A 222 33.86 -39.81 -2.28
N ASP A 223 34.04 -38.73 -3.04
CA ASP A 223 33.49 -37.39 -2.79
C ASP A 223 32.96 -36.77 -4.11
N ASN A 224 31.89 -37.37 -4.63
CA ASN A 224 31.18 -36.85 -5.81
C ASN A 224 30.54 -35.48 -5.52
N ALA A 225 30.13 -35.20 -4.28
CA ALA A 225 29.59 -33.89 -3.92
C ALA A 225 30.62 -32.77 -4.11
N ARG A 226 31.91 -33.03 -3.80
CA ARG A 226 33.00 -32.10 -4.11
C ARG A 226 33.17 -31.91 -5.61
N THR A 227 33.11 -32.97 -6.39
CA THR A 227 33.19 -32.91 -7.86
C THR A 227 32.12 -31.95 -8.41
N ILE A 228 30.86 -32.12 -8.00
CA ILE A 228 29.74 -31.25 -8.39
C ILE A 228 30.01 -29.79 -7.99
N ARG A 229 30.44 -29.54 -6.74
CA ARG A 229 30.76 -28.18 -6.27
C ARG A 229 31.82 -27.49 -7.12
N GLU A 230 32.80 -28.24 -7.63
CA GLU A 230 33.92 -27.71 -8.41
C GLU A 230 33.51 -27.39 -9.86
N VAL A 231 32.61 -28.16 -10.46
CA VAL A 231 32.23 -27.97 -11.88
C VAL A 231 30.92 -27.21 -12.09
N LYS A 232 30.05 -27.08 -11.08
CA LYS A 232 28.67 -26.58 -11.26
C LYS A 232 28.55 -25.24 -11.97
N HIS A 233 29.48 -24.32 -11.76
CA HIS A 233 29.47 -23.01 -12.44
C HIS A 233 29.87 -23.09 -13.90
N ALA A 234 30.78 -24.01 -14.24
CA ALA A 234 31.14 -24.27 -15.62
C ALA A 234 29.97 -24.93 -16.37
N VAL A 235 29.25 -25.85 -15.72
CA VAL A 235 28.07 -26.51 -16.30
C VAL A 235 26.90 -25.54 -16.44
N ALA A 236 26.62 -24.72 -15.42
CA ALA A 236 25.57 -23.68 -15.42
C ALA A 236 25.80 -22.55 -16.43
N ALA A 237 26.97 -22.52 -17.08
CA ALA A 237 27.32 -21.54 -18.08
C ALA A 237 27.25 -22.09 -19.52
N TYR A 238 26.73 -23.31 -19.72
CA TYR A 238 26.65 -23.91 -21.05
C TYR A 238 25.70 -23.13 -21.97
N ARG A 239 24.62 -22.55 -21.41
CA ARG A 239 23.68 -21.69 -22.15
C ARG A 239 23.23 -20.50 -21.30
N SER A 240 24.07 -19.48 -21.18
CA SER A 240 23.73 -18.27 -20.39
C SER A 240 22.56 -17.47 -20.97
N ASN A 241 21.56 -17.16 -20.14
CA ASN A 241 20.52 -16.15 -20.41
C ASN A 241 21.12 -14.73 -20.51
N LYS A 242 20.57 -13.87 -21.36
CA LYS A 242 20.91 -12.44 -21.41
C LYS A 242 19.75 -11.62 -20.86
N VAL A 243 20.07 -10.72 -19.93
CA VAL A 243 19.04 -9.82 -19.36
C VAL A 243 18.38 -8.95 -20.44
N PRO A 244 17.10 -8.57 -20.27
CA PRO A 244 16.40 -7.71 -21.22
C PRO A 244 17.06 -6.36 -21.37
N LEU A 245 16.86 -5.74 -22.54
CA LEU A 245 17.29 -4.36 -22.76
C LEU A 245 16.48 -3.41 -21.87
N THR A 246 17.16 -2.41 -21.32
CA THR A 246 16.55 -1.37 -20.49
C THR A 246 15.47 -0.62 -21.27
N PRO A 247 14.23 -0.53 -20.77
CA PRO A 247 13.17 0.22 -21.43
C PRO A 247 13.45 1.72 -21.46
N SER A 248 12.97 2.37 -22.51
CA SER A 248 12.95 3.84 -22.61
C SER A 248 11.57 4.39 -22.32
N LEU A 249 11.51 5.52 -21.61
CA LEU A 249 10.24 6.14 -21.22
C LEU A 249 9.64 6.92 -22.40
N ILE A 250 8.33 6.78 -22.65
CA ILE A 250 7.63 7.42 -23.77
C ILE A 250 6.69 8.53 -23.26
N ASN A 251 5.70 8.17 -22.43
CA ASN A 251 4.69 9.09 -21.92
C ASN A 251 4.53 8.91 -20.39
N PRO A 252 4.35 9.98 -19.60
CA PRO A 252 4.39 11.39 -19.97
C PRO A 252 5.73 11.84 -20.56
N ALA A 253 5.69 12.90 -21.37
CA ALA A 253 6.91 13.57 -21.83
C ALA A 253 7.74 14.07 -20.62
N ASN A 254 9.07 14.12 -20.74
CA ASN A 254 9.90 14.56 -19.63
C ASN A 254 9.60 16.03 -19.29
N GLY A 255 9.20 16.30 -18.05
CA GLY A 255 8.80 17.62 -17.59
C GLY A 255 7.34 17.98 -17.92
N ALA A 256 6.50 17.02 -18.32
CA ALA A 256 5.08 17.26 -18.53
C ALA A 256 4.42 17.88 -17.29
N SER A 257 3.48 18.78 -17.48
CA SER A 257 2.79 19.51 -16.41
C SER A 257 1.27 19.45 -16.60
N GLY A 258 0.51 19.64 -15.52
CA GLY A 258 -0.95 19.59 -15.59
C GLY A 258 -1.50 18.16 -15.70
N MET A 259 -0.73 17.17 -15.25
CA MET A 259 -1.18 15.77 -15.25
C MET A 259 -2.27 15.55 -14.19
N THR A 260 -3.23 14.69 -14.46
CA THR A 260 -4.14 14.22 -13.40
C THR A 260 -3.36 13.40 -12.35
N GLN A 261 -3.96 13.12 -11.20
CA GLN A 261 -3.36 12.28 -10.14
C GLN A 261 -3.30 10.78 -10.48
N ASN A 262 -3.85 10.38 -11.62
CA ASN A 262 -3.88 9.02 -12.16
C ASN A 262 -3.30 8.95 -13.59
N PRO A 263 -2.09 9.45 -13.85
CA PRO A 263 -1.55 9.50 -15.20
C PRO A 263 -1.28 8.09 -15.73
N THR A 264 -1.40 7.93 -17.05
CA THR A 264 -0.96 6.72 -17.74
C THR A 264 0.51 6.84 -18.14
N LEU A 265 1.34 5.97 -17.57
CA LEU A 265 2.76 5.82 -17.84
C LEU A 265 2.97 4.82 -18.97
N LYS A 266 3.84 5.13 -19.92
CA LYS A 266 4.10 4.30 -21.10
C LYS A 266 5.59 4.27 -21.42
N ALA A 267 6.11 3.09 -21.72
CA ALA A 267 7.50 2.87 -22.09
C ALA A 267 7.61 2.11 -23.42
N SER A 268 8.84 1.96 -23.93
CA SER A 268 9.12 1.25 -25.18
C SER A 268 8.71 -0.21 -25.13
N PRO A 269 8.48 -0.85 -26.29
CA PRO A 269 8.32 -2.29 -26.36
C PRO A 269 9.44 -3.02 -25.62
N PHE A 270 9.10 -4.16 -25.03
CA PHE A 270 10.06 -5.10 -24.49
C PHE A 270 10.98 -5.61 -25.61
N SER A 271 12.26 -5.74 -25.31
CA SER A 271 13.26 -6.28 -26.24
C SER A 271 14.31 -7.03 -25.46
N ASP A 272 14.65 -8.21 -25.95
CA ASP A 272 15.64 -9.08 -25.33
C ASP A 272 16.73 -9.48 -26.34
N PRO A 273 18.03 -9.42 -25.99
CA PRO A 273 19.13 -9.80 -26.89
C PRO A 273 19.10 -11.24 -27.41
N ASP A 274 18.44 -12.18 -26.73
CA ASP A 274 18.37 -13.57 -27.16
C ASP A 274 16.94 -14.08 -27.41
N GLY A 275 15.98 -13.15 -27.45
CA GLY A 275 14.62 -13.37 -27.98
C GLY A 275 13.61 -13.86 -26.95
N ASP A 276 13.95 -13.79 -25.66
CA ASP A 276 13.07 -14.20 -24.58
C ASP A 276 11.80 -13.34 -24.48
N THR A 277 10.79 -13.82 -23.74
CA THR A 277 9.48 -13.16 -23.67
C THR A 277 9.34 -12.27 -22.43
N HIS A 278 8.48 -11.25 -22.51
CA HIS A 278 8.22 -10.34 -21.40
C HIS A 278 7.34 -11.00 -20.33
N ALA A 279 7.89 -11.25 -19.13
CA ALA A 279 7.15 -11.88 -18.04
C ALA A 279 6.46 -10.88 -17.12
N ASN A 280 7.18 -9.83 -16.70
CA ASN A 280 6.69 -8.85 -15.73
C ASN A 280 7.28 -7.48 -15.97
N SER A 281 6.60 -6.45 -15.48
CA SER A 281 7.08 -5.08 -15.46
C SER A 281 7.03 -4.55 -14.05
N GLN A 282 7.94 -3.65 -13.68
CA GLN A 282 7.86 -2.95 -12.40
C GLN A 282 7.94 -1.44 -12.62
N TRP A 283 6.95 -0.72 -12.12
CA TRP A 283 6.78 0.71 -12.28
C TRP A 283 6.89 1.39 -10.92
N GLN A 284 7.63 2.50 -10.87
CA GLN A 284 7.74 3.31 -9.68
C GLN A 284 7.46 4.78 -9.99
N VAL A 285 6.75 5.44 -9.09
CA VAL A 285 6.50 6.89 -9.08
C VAL A 285 6.81 7.41 -7.68
N ASP A 286 7.59 8.48 -7.60
CA ASP A 286 8.03 9.06 -6.33
C ASP A 286 8.23 10.57 -6.48
N ASN A 287 7.97 11.37 -5.44
CA ASN A 287 8.30 12.80 -5.41
C ASN A 287 9.80 13.03 -5.15
N ASN A 288 10.53 11.98 -4.76
CA ASN A 288 11.98 11.96 -4.66
C ASN A 288 12.61 11.16 -5.82
N SER A 289 13.74 11.64 -6.34
CA SER A 289 14.49 11.00 -7.43
C SER A 289 15.22 9.71 -7.05
N ASP A 290 15.37 9.42 -5.75
CA ASP A 290 16.08 8.23 -5.27
C ASP A 290 15.20 6.96 -5.18
N PHE A 291 13.86 7.11 -5.19
CA PHE A 291 12.89 6.01 -5.08
C PHE A 291 13.11 5.15 -3.81
N SER A 292 13.57 5.77 -2.72
CA SER A 292 13.81 5.10 -1.44
C SER A 292 12.52 4.71 -0.73
N SER A 293 11.46 5.51 -0.90
CA SER A 293 10.11 5.23 -0.40
C SER A 293 9.07 5.68 -1.42
N PRO A 294 8.90 4.95 -2.55
CA PRO A 294 8.03 5.38 -3.63
C PRO A 294 6.58 5.58 -3.18
N GLU A 295 6.01 6.71 -3.57
CA GLU A 295 4.57 7.00 -3.42
C GLU A 295 3.70 5.94 -4.10
N TRP A 296 4.23 5.34 -5.18
CA TRP A 296 3.68 4.13 -5.75
C TRP A 296 4.75 3.22 -6.37
N ASP A 297 4.66 1.93 -6.03
CA ASP A 297 5.40 0.83 -6.66
C ASP A 297 4.40 -0.25 -7.08
N SER A 298 4.45 -0.69 -8.34
CA SER A 298 3.58 -1.75 -8.84
C SER A 298 3.93 -3.14 -8.28
N GLY A 299 5.11 -3.31 -7.69
CA GLY A 299 5.63 -4.58 -7.20
C GLY A 299 6.26 -5.44 -8.29
N ASN A 300 6.96 -6.50 -7.87
CA ASN A 300 7.75 -7.38 -8.75
C ASN A 300 6.94 -8.51 -9.42
N THR A 301 5.65 -8.65 -9.09
CA THR A 301 4.72 -9.63 -9.67
C THR A 301 3.73 -8.99 -10.64
N PHE A 302 3.86 -7.69 -10.91
CA PHE A 302 2.95 -6.97 -11.81
C PHE A 302 3.08 -7.51 -13.23
N ALA A 303 1.94 -7.71 -13.89
CA ALA A 303 1.87 -8.38 -15.18
C ALA A 303 2.72 -7.68 -16.25
N ALA A 304 3.19 -8.44 -17.24
CA ALA A 304 3.88 -7.90 -18.40
C ALA A 304 3.04 -6.80 -19.08
N GLY A 305 3.65 -5.64 -19.30
CA GLY A 305 2.99 -4.51 -19.94
C GLY A 305 3.95 -3.39 -20.28
N THR A 306 3.63 -2.62 -21.32
CA THR A 306 4.42 -1.43 -21.70
C THR A 306 3.73 -0.14 -21.28
N GLU A 307 2.60 -0.25 -20.58
CA GLU A 307 1.77 0.86 -20.15
C GLU A 307 1.05 0.51 -18.84
N VAL A 308 0.92 1.49 -17.95
CA VAL A 308 0.19 1.35 -16.68
C VAL A 308 -0.43 2.69 -16.28
N THR A 309 -1.65 2.64 -15.74
CA THR A 309 -2.27 3.81 -15.10
C THR A 309 -1.97 3.79 -13.62
N VAL A 310 -1.37 4.87 -13.11
CA VAL A 310 -1.17 5.03 -11.66
C VAL A 310 -2.56 4.99 -10.99
N PRO A 311 -2.77 4.15 -9.95
CA PRO A 311 -4.05 4.11 -9.26
C PRO A 311 -4.47 5.50 -8.78
N PHE A 312 -5.74 5.84 -9.03
CA PHE A 312 -6.35 7.03 -8.45
C PHE A 312 -6.28 6.90 -6.93
N ASN A 313 -5.64 7.84 -6.23
CA ASN A 313 -5.20 7.79 -4.82
C ASN A 313 -3.72 7.50 -4.53
N ARG A 314 -2.79 7.90 -5.40
CA ARG A 314 -1.35 7.76 -5.12
C ARG A 314 -0.55 9.05 -5.15
N LEU A 315 -1.07 10.09 -5.79
CA LEU A 315 -0.29 11.29 -6.08
C LEU A 315 -1.01 12.53 -5.56
N ASN A 316 -0.28 13.47 -4.96
CA ASN A 316 -0.78 14.79 -4.55
C ASN A 316 -0.89 15.72 -5.77
N THR A 317 -1.73 16.75 -5.68
CA THR A 317 -1.81 17.83 -6.68
C THR A 317 -0.59 18.76 -6.60
N SER A 318 -0.39 19.60 -7.63
CA SER A 318 0.73 20.57 -7.73
C SER A 318 2.14 20.01 -7.43
N THR A 319 2.34 18.70 -7.57
CA THR A 319 3.55 18.03 -7.09
C THR A 319 4.32 17.45 -8.27
N ARG A 320 5.64 17.68 -8.26
CA ARG A 320 6.55 17.07 -9.25
C ARG A 320 6.91 15.65 -8.82
N TYR A 321 6.74 14.72 -9.74
CA TYR A 321 7.06 13.31 -9.56
C TYR A 321 8.13 12.86 -10.54
N PHE A 322 8.99 11.95 -10.09
CA PHE A 322 9.89 11.11 -10.87
C PHE A 322 9.23 9.77 -11.10
N TRP A 323 9.48 9.16 -12.26
CA TRP A 323 9.02 7.81 -12.54
C TRP A 323 10.03 7.02 -13.37
N ARG A 324 10.02 5.69 -13.20
CA ARG A 324 10.89 4.74 -13.90
C ARG A 324 10.22 3.38 -14.06
N VAL A 325 10.73 2.57 -15.00
CA VAL A 325 10.29 1.19 -15.21
C VAL A 325 11.48 0.26 -15.48
N ARG A 326 11.29 -1.02 -15.17
CA ARG A 326 12.15 -2.12 -15.65
C ARG A 326 11.28 -3.31 -16.05
N TYR A 327 11.82 -4.16 -16.91
CA TYR A 327 11.19 -5.39 -17.39
C TYR A 327 11.94 -6.64 -16.97
N LYS A 328 11.17 -7.74 -16.83
CA LYS A 328 11.64 -9.08 -16.53
C LYS A 328 11.39 -10.01 -17.71
N ASP A 329 12.37 -10.83 -18.06
CA ASP A 329 12.17 -11.91 -19.04
C ASP A 329 11.44 -13.12 -18.45
N SER A 330 11.15 -14.09 -19.32
CA SER A 330 10.55 -15.38 -18.98
C SER A 330 11.44 -16.30 -18.14
N PHE A 331 12.73 -16.01 -18.00
CA PHE A 331 13.68 -16.81 -17.22
C PHE A 331 13.95 -16.25 -15.82
N GLY A 332 13.43 -15.05 -15.56
CA GLY A 332 13.37 -14.41 -14.26
C GLY A 332 14.36 -13.26 -14.07
N ASP A 333 15.13 -12.89 -15.09
CA ASP A 333 16.13 -11.83 -14.99
C ASP A 333 15.53 -10.45 -15.30
N TRP A 334 15.99 -9.44 -14.57
CA TRP A 334 15.53 -8.06 -14.71
C TRP A 334 16.53 -7.23 -15.51
N SER A 335 16.02 -6.45 -16.45
CA SER A 335 16.74 -5.29 -16.98
C SER A 335 17.13 -4.29 -15.88
N LEU A 336 18.12 -3.45 -16.16
CA LEU A 336 18.35 -2.25 -15.36
C LEU A 336 17.11 -1.34 -15.40
N TRP A 337 16.93 -0.55 -14.34
CA TRP A 337 15.94 0.53 -14.33
C TRP A 337 16.20 1.53 -15.46
N SER A 338 15.14 1.99 -16.10
CA SER A 338 15.21 3.12 -17.03
C SER A 338 15.77 4.36 -16.34
N SER A 339 16.41 5.27 -17.09
CA SER A 339 16.61 6.64 -16.62
C SER A 339 15.25 7.26 -16.29
N SER A 340 15.16 7.95 -15.14
CA SER A 340 13.91 8.53 -14.70
C SER A 340 13.49 9.72 -15.58
N ARG A 341 12.17 9.94 -15.67
CA ARG A 341 11.57 11.17 -16.19
C ARG A 341 10.73 11.81 -15.12
N THR A 342 10.40 13.09 -15.31
CA THR A 342 9.49 13.79 -14.41
C THR A 342 8.18 14.20 -15.06
N PHE A 343 7.13 14.32 -14.26
CA PHE A 343 5.92 15.05 -14.61
C PHE A 343 5.41 15.83 -13.38
N THR A 344 4.51 16.78 -13.56
CA THR A 344 3.91 17.58 -12.49
C THR A 344 2.39 17.45 -12.57
N THR A 345 1.76 17.10 -11.44
CA THR A 345 0.30 17.04 -11.35
C THR A 345 -0.33 18.43 -11.44
N GLN A 346 -1.60 18.48 -11.82
CA GLN A 346 -2.38 19.70 -11.97
C GLN A 346 -2.49 20.48 -10.66
N THR A 347 -2.53 21.81 -10.78
CA THR A 347 -2.85 22.70 -9.68
C THR A 347 -4.37 22.89 -9.60
N LEU A 348 -4.95 22.52 -8.46
CA LEU A 348 -6.40 22.61 -8.22
C LEU A 348 -6.83 23.81 -7.37
N TYR A 349 -5.93 24.32 -6.54
CA TYR A 349 -6.21 25.36 -5.55
C TYR A 349 -5.47 26.66 -5.89
N SER A 350 -5.77 27.76 -5.19
CA SER A 350 -5.11 29.06 -5.40
C SER A 350 -3.68 29.12 -4.84
N GLY A 351 -3.11 28.00 -4.43
CA GLY A 351 -1.71 27.84 -4.01
C GLY A 351 -1.55 26.75 -2.97
N GLY A 352 -0.30 26.56 -2.53
CA GLY A 352 0.07 25.58 -1.50
C GLY A 352 0.35 24.17 -2.04
N ALA A 353 1.19 23.45 -1.31
CA ALA A 353 1.53 22.04 -1.55
C ALA A 353 0.78 21.06 -0.63
N GLY A 354 -0.10 21.56 0.26
CA GLY A 354 -0.88 20.74 1.20
C GLY A 354 -0.08 20.25 2.39
N SER A 355 1.07 20.86 2.68
CA SER A 355 1.92 20.56 3.84
C SER A 355 1.62 21.53 4.99
N GLU A 356 2.07 21.20 6.21
CA GLU A 356 1.84 22.07 7.38
C GLU A 356 2.40 23.49 7.21
N THR A 357 3.56 23.62 6.57
CA THR A 357 4.23 24.90 6.31
C THR A 357 3.78 25.58 5.00
N ASP A 358 3.06 24.85 4.14
CA ASP A 358 2.56 25.34 2.85
C ASP A 358 1.20 24.70 2.54
N PRO A 359 0.14 25.07 3.28
CA PRO A 359 -1.19 24.48 3.17
C PRO A 359 -1.86 24.88 1.85
N PHE A 360 -2.73 24.02 1.33
CA PHE A 360 -3.58 24.35 0.18
C PHE A 360 -4.46 25.56 0.49
N ARG A 361 -4.35 26.59 -0.35
CA ARG A 361 -5.07 27.86 -0.19
C ARG A 361 -6.43 27.77 -0.87
N ILE A 362 -7.49 27.87 -0.07
CA ILE A 362 -8.86 27.97 -0.53
C ILE A 362 -9.24 29.46 -0.52
N GLU A 363 -9.16 30.11 -1.67
CA GLU A 363 -9.37 31.57 -1.82
C GLU A 363 -10.70 31.89 -2.51
N LYS A 364 -11.23 30.95 -3.30
CA LYS A 364 -12.45 31.12 -4.09
C LYS A 364 -13.28 29.85 -4.14
N VAL A 365 -14.53 29.99 -4.54
CA VAL A 365 -15.49 28.88 -4.65
C VAL A 365 -14.97 27.73 -5.53
N ALA A 366 -14.24 28.02 -6.60
CA ALA A 366 -13.66 26.98 -7.47
C ALA A 366 -12.63 26.09 -6.72
N ASP A 367 -11.90 26.64 -5.75
CA ASP A 367 -10.95 25.87 -4.93
C ASP A 367 -11.73 24.94 -4.00
N TRP A 368 -12.83 25.43 -3.41
CA TRP A 368 -13.74 24.63 -2.59
C TRP A 368 -14.35 23.47 -3.38
N LEU A 369 -14.82 23.73 -4.60
CA LEU A 369 -15.35 22.67 -5.47
C LEU A 369 -14.27 21.64 -5.86
N SER A 370 -13.01 22.06 -5.96
CA SER A 370 -11.90 21.13 -6.18
C SER A 370 -11.62 20.29 -4.93
N LEU A 371 -11.73 20.87 -3.73
CA LEU A 371 -11.59 20.16 -2.46
C LEU A 371 -12.65 19.05 -2.33
N THR A 372 -13.90 19.31 -2.67
CA THR A 372 -14.96 18.28 -2.58
C THR A 372 -14.75 17.09 -3.53
N GLN A 373 -13.89 17.23 -4.54
CA GLN A 373 -13.62 16.22 -5.56
C GLN A 373 -12.23 15.57 -5.44
N SER A 374 -11.45 15.93 -4.43
CA SER A 374 -10.04 15.53 -4.31
C SER A 374 -9.77 14.74 -3.02
N PRO A 375 -10.29 13.51 -2.89
CA PRO A 375 -10.20 12.72 -1.66
C PRO A 375 -8.77 12.43 -1.19
N TYR A 376 -7.80 12.47 -2.10
CA TYR A 376 -6.40 12.25 -1.74
C TYR A 376 -5.77 13.43 -1.01
N ASP A 377 -6.31 14.62 -1.23
CA ASP A 377 -5.81 15.84 -0.60
C ASP A 377 -6.37 15.95 0.83
N TRP A 378 -7.42 15.19 1.20
CA TRP A 378 -8.09 15.21 2.53
C TRP A 378 -7.24 14.71 3.70
N LYS A 379 -5.99 14.30 3.46
CA LYS A 379 -4.96 14.05 4.49
C LYS A 379 -4.02 15.25 4.70
N GLY A 380 -4.07 16.23 3.82
CA GLY A 380 -3.21 17.42 3.82
C GLY A 380 -3.72 18.55 4.69
N TYR A 381 -3.06 19.70 4.55
CA TYR A 381 -3.36 20.93 5.28
C TYR A 381 -4.05 21.92 4.34
N PHE A 382 -5.14 22.52 4.80
CA PHE A 382 -5.94 23.50 4.08
C PHE A 382 -6.08 24.76 4.91
N ILE A 383 -6.07 25.91 4.23
CA ILE A 383 -6.33 27.20 4.85
C ILE A 383 -7.30 28.00 3.97
N LEU A 384 -8.38 28.50 4.58
CA LEU A 384 -9.18 29.56 3.95
C LEU A 384 -8.38 30.86 4.02
N THR A 385 -8.32 31.58 2.91
CA THR A 385 -7.69 32.91 2.89
C THR A 385 -8.69 34.03 2.67
N GLU A 386 -9.93 33.68 2.36
CA GLU A 386 -11.03 34.60 2.12
C GLU A 386 -12.33 33.97 2.62
N ASP A 387 -13.32 34.81 2.92
CA ASP A 387 -14.69 34.36 3.08
C ASP A 387 -15.23 33.81 1.75
N LEU A 388 -16.03 32.74 1.80
CA LEU A 388 -16.64 32.15 0.61
C LEU A 388 -18.15 32.37 0.61
N ASP A 389 -18.71 32.78 -0.51
CA ASP A 389 -20.17 32.80 -0.73
C ASP A 389 -20.57 31.72 -1.73
N LEU A 390 -21.35 30.74 -1.27
CA LEU A 390 -21.88 29.63 -2.06
C LEU A 390 -23.33 29.89 -2.53
N SER A 391 -23.75 31.15 -2.59
CA SER A 391 -25.08 31.52 -3.06
C SER A 391 -25.33 31.02 -4.50
N GLY A 392 -26.54 30.49 -4.74
CA GLY A 392 -26.96 30.03 -6.06
C GLY A 392 -26.45 28.65 -6.50
N MET A 393 -25.76 27.91 -5.63
CA MET A 393 -25.31 26.54 -5.93
C MET A 393 -25.71 25.52 -4.87
N THR A 394 -25.86 24.28 -5.30
CA THR A 394 -25.96 23.11 -4.42
C THR A 394 -24.68 22.29 -4.58
N ILE A 395 -23.99 22.00 -3.48
CA ILE A 395 -22.73 21.26 -3.49
C ILE A 395 -22.86 19.92 -2.74
N GLY A 396 -21.89 19.04 -2.94
CA GLY A 396 -21.71 17.84 -2.13
C GLY A 396 -20.79 18.09 -0.91
N PRO A 397 -20.86 17.25 0.12
CA PRO A 397 -19.92 17.29 1.26
C PRO A 397 -18.47 17.06 0.84
N VAL A 398 -17.52 17.64 1.59
CA VAL A 398 -16.16 17.09 1.69
C VAL A 398 -16.26 15.76 2.44
N ALA A 399 -15.54 14.71 2.04
CA ALA A 399 -15.68 13.39 2.67
C ALA A 399 -17.13 12.86 2.63
N ALA A 400 -17.78 13.02 1.47
CA ALA A 400 -19.11 12.46 1.21
C ALA A 400 -19.10 10.92 1.24
N ASP A 401 -20.20 10.36 1.71
CA ASP A 401 -20.43 8.92 1.58
C ASP A 401 -20.68 8.56 0.10
N THR A 402 -20.22 7.38 -0.30
CA THR A 402 -20.33 6.91 -1.68
C THR A 402 -21.44 5.88 -1.90
N GLU A 403 -22.01 5.32 -0.82
CA GLU A 403 -23.02 4.27 -0.89
C GLU A 403 -24.08 4.42 0.22
N THR A 404 -25.32 4.02 -0.05
CA THR A 404 -26.45 4.24 0.89
C THR A 404 -26.88 2.99 1.67
N THR A 405 -26.19 1.86 1.50
CA THR A 405 -26.67 0.55 1.96
C THR A 405 -25.91 -0.05 3.15
N ALA A 406 -24.71 0.43 3.49
CA ALA A 406 -23.87 -0.23 4.49
C ALA A 406 -22.85 0.71 5.16
N GLY A 407 -23.26 1.51 6.16
CA GLY A 407 -22.35 2.41 6.88
C GLY A 407 -21.59 3.36 5.94
N PHE A 408 -20.59 4.08 6.46
CA PHE A 408 -19.79 4.99 5.64
C PHE A 408 -18.80 4.22 4.76
N GLN A 409 -18.85 4.43 3.44
CA GLN A 409 -17.96 3.81 2.44
C GLN A 409 -17.03 4.84 1.76
N GLY A 410 -17.23 6.13 2.01
CA GLY A 410 -16.40 7.21 1.47
C GLY A 410 -14.96 7.24 2.03
N THR A 411 -14.17 8.18 1.51
CA THR A 411 -12.86 8.52 2.10
C THR A 411 -13.08 9.53 3.23
N LYS A 412 -12.54 9.25 4.41
CA LYS A 412 -12.67 10.15 5.57
C LYS A 412 -11.74 11.35 5.43
N PHE A 413 -12.13 12.50 5.95
CA PHE A 413 -11.22 13.63 6.12
C PHE A 413 -10.33 13.40 7.34
N THR A 414 -9.01 13.34 7.15
CA THR A 414 -8.02 13.10 8.23
C THR A 414 -6.92 14.18 8.28
N GLY A 415 -7.09 15.25 7.50
CA GLY A 415 -6.17 16.38 7.41
C GLY A 415 -6.47 17.50 8.40
N ASP A 416 -5.89 18.68 8.17
CA ASP A 416 -6.13 19.91 8.93
C ASP A 416 -6.85 20.93 8.04
N PHE A 417 -8.05 21.33 8.41
CA PHE A 417 -8.75 22.44 7.78
C PHE A 417 -8.78 23.64 8.74
N ASN A 418 -7.94 24.63 8.48
CA ASN A 418 -7.95 25.89 9.19
C ASN A 418 -8.83 26.89 8.45
N GLY A 419 -10.00 27.20 9.00
CA GLY A 419 -10.84 28.26 8.48
C GLY A 419 -10.23 29.66 8.63
N ASN A 420 -9.14 29.79 9.38
CA ASN A 420 -8.36 31.02 9.51
C ASN A 420 -9.22 32.27 9.80
N ARG A 421 -10.24 32.10 10.65
CA ARG A 421 -11.17 33.16 11.05
C ARG A 421 -12.12 33.63 9.92
N HIS A 422 -12.31 32.81 8.88
CA HIS A 422 -13.22 33.08 7.77
C HIS A 422 -14.55 32.31 7.87
N VAL A 423 -15.51 32.77 7.07
CA VAL A 423 -16.86 32.26 7.02
C VAL A 423 -17.21 31.74 5.63
N ILE A 424 -17.89 30.58 5.59
CA ILE A 424 -18.56 30.06 4.39
C ILE A 424 -20.06 30.42 4.49
N ARG A 425 -20.55 31.19 3.52
CA ARG A 425 -21.91 31.71 3.47
C ARG A 425 -22.78 30.94 2.48
N ASN A 426 -24.08 30.90 2.78
CA ASN A 426 -25.14 30.42 1.90
C ASN A 426 -24.94 28.99 1.38
N LEU A 427 -24.34 28.14 2.22
CA LEU A 427 -24.13 26.72 1.93
C LEU A 427 -25.45 25.99 1.67
N SER A 428 -25.60 25.34 0.52
CA SER A 428 -26.74 24.46 0.24
C SER A 428 -26.27 23.03 -0.09
N ILE A 429 -26.75 22.05 0.67
CA ILE A 429 -26.56 20.61 0.42
C ILE A 429 -27.92 19.92 0.50
N GLN A 430 -28.37 19.32 -0.61
CA GLN A 430 -29.71 18.76 -0.74
C GLN A 430 -29.65 17.27 -1.13
N SER A 431 -29.43 16.41 -0.13
CA SER A 431 -29.23 14.96 -0.29
C SER A 431 -30.17 14.14 0.60
N PRO A 432 -31.51 14.21 0.44
CA PRO A 432 -32.48 13.64 1.38
C PRO A 432 -32.40 12.12 1.57
N ASN A 433 -31.78 11.41 0.63
CA ASN A 433 -31.64 9.94 0.66
C ASN A 433 -30.21 9.48 0.98
N GLN A 434 -29.29 10.40 1.29
CA GLN A 434 -27.92 10.06 1.67
C GLN A 434 -27.71 10.26 3.16
N ASP A 435 -26.98 9.34 3.76
CA ASP A 435 -26.50 9.49 5.13
C ASP A 435 -25.19 10.30 5.11
N TYR A 436 -24.75 10.75 6.30
CA TYR A 436 -23.50 11.49 6.49
C TYR A 436 -23.43 12.80 5.69
N VAL A 437 -24.44 13.65 5.88
CA VAL A 437 -24.56 14.93 5.19
C VAL A 437 -24.20 16.12 6.11
N GLY A 438 -23.17 16.86 5.73
CA GLY A 438 -22.74 18.12 6.33
C GLY A 438 -21.70 18.80 5.44
N LEU A 439 -21.13 19.93 5.85
CA LEU A 439 -20.01 20.51 5.09
C LEU A 439 -18.86 19.48 4.94
N PHE A 440 -18.58 18.77 6.04
CA PHE A 440 -17.80 17.54 6.06
C PHE A 440 -18.74 16.35 6.34
N GLY A 441 -18.79 15.37 5.45
CA GLY A 441 -19.56 14.15 5.65
C GLY A 441 -19.00 13.31 6.80
N TYR A 442 -17.68 13.08 6.79
CA TYR A 442 -17.02 12.27 7.80
C TYR A 442 -15.61 12.77 8.13
N ILE A 443 -15.41 13.19 9.39
CA ILE A 443 -14.09 13.50 9.94
C ILE A 443 -13.58 12.24 10.66
N GLY A 444 -12.44 11.73 10.22
CA GLY A 444 -11.81 10.53 10.75
C GLY A 444 -10.68 10.80 11.76
N PRO A 445 -9.99 9.74 12.21
CA PRO A 445 -8.93 9.85 13.20
C PRO A 445 -7.84 10.85 12.79
N GLY A 446 -7.55 11.80 13.67
CA GLY A 446 -6.54 12.85 13.44
C GLY A 446 -7.01 14.03 12.59
N GLY A 447 -8.21 13.97 12.01
CA GLY A 447 -8.80 15.08 11.28
C GLY A 447 -9.09 16.28 12.20
N ARG A 448 -8.73 17.48 11.77
CA ARG A 448 -8.93 18.73 12.52
C ARG A 448 -9.66 19.76 11.67
N VAL A 449 -10.71 20.37 12.23
CA VAL A 449 -11.40 21.51 11.62
C VAL A 449 -11.48 22.64 12.65
N ARG A 450 -10.95 23.82 12.32
CA ARG A 450 -10.83 24.90 13.30
C ARG A 450 -11.02 26.29 12.73
N ASN A 451 -11.44 27.24 13.57
CA ASN A 451 -11.55 28.67 13.23
C ASN A 451 -12.43 28.92 12.00
N LEU A 452 -13.57 28.23 11.90
CA LEU A 452 -14.44 28.23 10.72
C LEU A 452 -15.89 28.56 11.09
N GLY A 453 -16.47 29.54 10.40
CA GLY A 453 -17.88 29.87 10.50
C GLY A 453 -18.67 29.35 9.31
N ILE A 454 -19.89 28.88 9.55
CA ILE A 454 -20.88 28.60 8.49
C ILE A 454 -22.10 29.46 8.75
N GLN A 455 -22.49 30.28 7.76
CA GLN A 455 -23.59 31.23 7.89
C GLN A 455 -24.62 31.06 6.77
N GLY A 456 -25.90 30.96 7.12
CA GLY A 456 -26.99 30.79 6.14
C GLY A 456 -26.98 29.40 5.50
N ALA A 457 -26.60 28.36 6.23
CA ALA A 457 -26.63 26.99 5.71
C ALA A 457 -28.08 26.52 5.47
N ALA A 458 -28.27 25.69 4.45
CA ALA A 458 -29.48 24.94 4.16
C ALA A 458 -29.08 23.50 3.82
N ILE A 459 -29.13 22.60 4.82
CA ILE A 459 -28.68 21.22 4.68
C ILE A 459 -29.86 20.27 4.89
N LEU A 460 -30.09 19.41 3.90
CA LEU A 460 -31.08 18.34 3.93
C LEU A 460 -30.40 16.99 3.67
N GLY A 461 -30.52 16.07 4.63
CA GLY A 461 -29.93 14.73 4.56
C GLY A 461 -30.84 13.62 5.09
N GLY A 462 -30.35 12.38 5.01
CA GLY A 462 -30.94 11.18 5.61
C GLY A 462 -30.58 11.07 7.08
N LYS A 463 -29.67 10.15 7.44
CA LYS A 463 -29.16 9.99 8.81
C LYS A 463 -27.79 10.64 8.97
N ASN A 464 -27.45 10.98 10.22
CA ASN A 464 -26.20 11.66 10.59
C ASN A 464 -26.06 12.96 9.80
N VAL A 465 -26.75 14.00 10.24
CA VAL A 465 -26.78 15.29 9.53
C VAL A 465 -26.32 16.40 10.47
N GLY A 466 -25.37 17.21 10.02
CA GLY A 466 -24.82 18.31 10.79
C GLY A 466 -24.47 19.52 9.93
N GLY A 467 -24.51 20.72 10.51
CA GLY A 467 -24.10 21.95 9.82
C GLY A 467 -22.65 21.93 9.35
N LEU A 468 -21.74 21.60 10.27
CA LEU A 468 -20.30 21.53 10.01
C LEU A 468 -19.85 20.13 9.64
N ALA A 469 -20.22 19.13 10.46
CA ALA A 469 -19.81 17.75 10.22
C ALA A 469 -20.99 16.80 10.42
N ALA A 470 -21.15 15.82 9.54
CA ALA A 470 -22.17 14.81 9.73
C ALA A 470 -21.76 13.80 10.80
N TRP A 471 -20.49 13.36 10.77
CA TRP A 471 -19.92 12.45 11.76
C TRP A 471 -18.48 12.82 12.10
N ASN A 472 -18.16 12.82 13.40
CA ASN A 472 -16.81 13.02 13.90
C ASN A 472 -16.34 11.76 14.63
N GLU A 473 -15.35 11.05 14.09
CA GLU A 473 -14.74 9.86 14.67
C GLU A 473 -13.28 10.13 15.02
N ARG A 474 -12.97 10.35 16.31
CA ARG A 474 -11.60 10.65 16.77
C ARG A 474 -10.95 11.86 16.06
N GLY A 475 -11.76 12.77 15.55
CA GLY A 475 -11.34 14.08 15.05
C GLY A 475 -11.58 15.19 16.07
N THR A 476 -11.05 16.37 15.76
CA THR A 476 -11.13 17.56 16.61
C THR A 476 -11.79 18.72 15.86
N LEU A 477 -12.87 19.26 16.44
CA LEU A 477 -13.52 20.48 15.98
C LEU A 477 -13.30 21.56 17.06
N SER A 478 -12.74 22.71 16.67
CA SER A 478 -12.44 23.76 17.65
C SER A 478 -12.66 25.18 17.12
N ARG A 479 -13.26 26.06 17.92
CA ARG A 479 -13.51 27.47 17.51
C ARG A 479 -14.30 27.56 16.20
N CYS A 480 -15.36 26.77 16.07
CA CYS A 480 -16.21 26.73 14.88
C CYS A 480 -17.69 26.98 15.20
N TYR A 481 -18.45 27.43 14.21
CA TYR A 481 -19.90 27.56 14.35
C TYR A 481 -20.68 27.24 13.09
N ALA A 482 -21.96 26.93 13.27
CA ALA A 482 -22.90 26.79 12.17
C ALA A 482 -24.25 27.47 12.46
N ILE A 483 -24.71 28.28 11.50
CA ILE A 483 -26.01 28.96 11.53
C ILE A 483 -26.74 28.66 10.22
N GLY A 484 -27.94 28.10 10.32
CA GLY A 484 -28.75 27.73 9.16
C GLY A 484 -29.86 26.74 9.47
N THR A 485 -30.51 26.22 8.44
CA THR A 485 -31.56 25.20 8.55
C THR A 485 -30.98 23.83 8.29
N ILE A 486 -30.99 22.96 9.30
CA ILE A 486 -30.50 21.58 9.22
C ILE A 486 -31.67 20.61 9.35
N VAL A 487 -31.86 19.77 8.35
CA VAL A 487 -32.97 18.81 8.27
C VAL A 487 -32.43 17.41 8.02
N GLY A 488 -32.84 16.45 8.85
CA GLY A 488 -32.49 15.04 8.70
C GLY A 488 -33.54 14.11 9.30
N THR A 489 -33.20 12.83 9.45
CA THR A 489 -34.10 11.81 10.00
C THR A 489 -33.63 11.29 11.36
N GLU A 490 -32.37 10.86 11.47
CA GLU A 490 -31.78 10.32 12.70
C GLU A 490 -30.39 10.92 12.94
N SER A 491 -30.06 11.25 14.20
CA SER A 491 -28.79 11.89 14.57
C SER A 491 -28.58 13.22 13.84
N VAL A 492 -29.41 14.20 14.17
CA VAL A 492 -29.41 15.52 13.53
C VAL A 492 -28.95 16.56 14.54
N GLY A 493 -27.85 17.26 14.25
CA GLY A 493 -27.30 18.32 15.09
C GLY A 493 -27.12 19.63 14.33
N GLY A 494 -27.23 20.77 15.03
CA GLY A 494 -26.98 22.07 14.39
C GLY A 494 -25.52 22.23 13.93
N LEU A 495 -24.57 21.66 14.68
CA LEU A 495 -23.15 21.63 14.31
C LEU A 495 -22.73 20.25 13.82
N VAL A 496 -23.00 19.19 14.61
CA VAL A 496 -22.53 17.83 14.32
C VAL A 496 -23.65 16.79 14.42
N GLY A 497 -23.81 15.91 13.42
CA GLY A 497 -24.80 14.83 13.49
C GLY A 497 -24.50 13.80 14.60
N GLY A 498 -23.28 13.24 14.59
CA GLY A 498 -22.80 12.32 15.61
C GLY A 498 -21.33 12.50 15.98
N ASN A 499 -20.99 12.29 17.26
CA ASN A 499 -19.63 12.37 17.78
C ASN A 499 -19.21 11.05 18.43
N TRP A 500 -18.15 10.42 17.93
CA TRP A 500 -17.63 9.13 18.38
C TRP A 500 -16.17 9.27 18.79
N ILE A 501 -15.90 9.32 20.10
CA ILE A 501 -14.55 9.49 20.66
C ILE A 501 -13.84 10.73 20.06
N GLY A 502 -14.61 11.69 19.56
CA GLY A 502 -14.11 12.94 19.01
C GLY A 502 -14.20 14.07 20.03
N THR A 503 -13.42 15.12 19.78
CA THR A 503 -13.37 16.32 20.62
C THR A 503 -14.06 17.48 19.90
N ILE A 504 -14.98 18.15 20.58
CA ILE A 504 -15.65 19.37 20.11
C ILE A 504 -15.49 20.42 21.20
N GLU A 505 -14.80 21.52 20.90
CA GLU A 505 -14.42 22.51 21.91
C GLU A 505 -14.64 23.93 21.39
N ASN A 506 -15.15 24.83 22.24
CA ASN A 506 -15.32 26.24 21.89
C ASN A 506 -16.14 26.40 20.58
N CYS A 507 -17.32 25.78 20.50
CA CYS A 507 -18.14 25.80 19.29
C CYS A 507 -19.60 26.13 19.58
N TYR A 508 -20.34 26.62 18.59
CA TYR A 508 -21.77 26.86 18.76
C TYR A 508 -22.63 26.62 17.52
N ALA A 509 -23.94 26.49 17.75
CA ALA A 509 -24.95 26.40 16.70
C ALA A 509 -26.15 27.32 16.99
N GLY A 510 -26.49 28.18 16.03
CA GLY A 510 -27.61 29.14 16.16
C GLY A 510 -28.79 28.84 15.23
N GLY A 511 -28.70 27.81 14.40
CA GLY A 511 -29.66 27.48 13.36
C GLY A 511 -30.81 26.57 13.78
N SER A 512 -31.90 26.53 13.00
CA SER A 512 -33.01 25.61 13.25
C SER A 512 -32.66 24.17 12.87
N VAL A 513 -32.95 23.22 13.76
CA VAL A 513 -32.67 21.79 13.57
C VAL A 513 -33.98 21.00 13.57
N THR A 514 -34.22 20.24 12.51
CA THR A 514 -35.42 19.39 12.37
C THR A 514 -35.04 17.94 12.09
N GLY A 515 -35.60 17.00 12.86
CA GLY A 515 -35.42 15.58 12.59
C GLY A 515 -36.47 14.67 13.23
N THR A 516 -36.30 13.34 13.10
CA THR A 516 -37.22 12.37 13.73
C THR A 516 -36.67 11.88 15.07
N LYS A 517 -35.41 11.44 15.11
CA LYS A 517 -34.80 10.77 16.27
C LYS A 517 -33.39 11.27 16.54
N TYR A 518 -33.03 11.44 17.82
CA TYR A 518 -31.74 11.99 18.26
C TYR A 518 -31.45 13.35 17.63
N VAL A 519 -32.34 14.31 17.91
CA VAL A 519 -32.23 15.68 17.40
C VAL A 519 -31.69 16.57 18.52
N GLY A 520 -30.56 17.24 18.28
CA GLY A 520 -29.95 18.16 19.24
C GLY A 520 -29.63 19.52 18.63
N GLY A 521 -29.71 20.59 19.42
CA GLY A 521 -29.39 21.94 18.92
C GLY A 521 -27.92 22.09 18.50
N LEU A 522 -26.98 21.43 19.18
CA LEU A 522 -25.56 21.38 18.81
C LEU A 522 -25.21 20.04 18.16
N ILE A 523 -25.51 18.92 18.84
CA ILE A 523 -25.10 17.57 18.42
C ILE A 523 -26.29 16.62 18.43
N GLY A 524 -26.48 15.81 17.39
CA GLY A 524 -27.55 14.80 17.39
C GLY A 524 -27.31 13.69 18.41
N SER A 525 -26.14 13.03 18.32
CA SER A 525 -25.77 11.88 19.16
C SER A 525 -24.31 11.90 19.65
N ASN A 526 -24.09 11.46 20.89
CA ASN A 526 -22.75 11.26 21.48
C ASN A 526 -22.64 9.87 22.17
N PRO A 527 -22.50 8.79 21.38
CA PRO A 527 -22.54 7.41 21.89
C PRO A 527 -21.40 7.02 22.85
N TYR A 528 -20.14 7.31 22.51
CA TYR A 528 -18.98 6.73 23.21
C TYR A 528 -17.86 7.74 23.38
N TYR A 529 -17.55 8.08 24.64
CA TYR A 529 -16.35 8.81 25.07
C TYR A 529 -16.00 10.05 24.24
N GLY A 530 -16.98 10.65 23.56
CA GLY A 530 -16.81 11.91 22.88
C GLY A 530 -16.83 13.03 23.91
N GLU A 531 -15.90 13.98 23.78
CA GLU A 531 -15.70 15.08 24.70
C GLU A 531 -16.19 16.38 24.07
N ILE A 532 -17.11 17.05 24.75
CA ILE A 532 -17.65 18.34 24.33
C ILE A 532 -17.43 19.32 25.45
N SER A 533 -16.80 20.45 25.15
CA SER A 533 -16.49 21.46 26.16
C SER A 533 -16.71 22.87 25.65
N TYR A 534 -17.21 23.75 26.53
CA TYR A 534 -17.36 25.18 26.24
C TYR A 534 -18.15 25.44 24.95
N CYS A 535 -19.29 24.75 24.80
CA CYS A 535 -20.10 24.84 23.59
C CYS A 535 -21.54 25.23 23.90
N TYR A 536 -22.23 25.86 22.95
CA TYR A 536 -23.64 26.16 23.16
C TYR A 536 -24.53 26.05 21.92
N SER A 537 -25.84 25.93 22.14
CA SER A 537 -26.86 26.05 21.10
C SER A 537 -27.93 27.09 21.44
N SER A 538 -28.39 27.83 20.43
CA SER A 538 -29.45 28.85 20.56
C SER A 538 -30.53 28.77 19.48
N GLY A 539 -30.48 27.77 18.60
CA GLY A 539 -31.46 27.58 17.53
C GLY A 539 -32.63 26.67 17.92
N THR A 540 -33.78 26.84 17.24
CA THR A 540 -34.99 26.03 17.46
C THR A 540 -34.77 24.56 17.13
N VAL A 541 -35.21 23.66 18.01
CA VAL A 541 -35.09 22.20 17.83
C VAL A 541 -36.47 21.58 17.71
N THR A 542 -36.73 20.91 16.58
CA THR A 542 -37.99 20.22 16.30
C THR A 542 -37.75 18.73 16.01
N GLY A 543 -38.45 17.85 16.72
CA GLY A 543 -38.44 16.43 16.37
C GLY A 543 -39.56 15.63 17.04
N SER A 544 -39.76 14.39 16.58
CA SER A 544 -40.93 13.58 16.91
C SER A 544 -40.67 12.44 17.89
N SER A 545 -39.42 12.18 18.27
CA SER A 545 -39.07 11.09 19.20
C SER A 545 -38.15 11.55 20.34
N ILE A 546 -36.83 11.64 20.11
CA ILE A 546 -35.84 12.00 21.13
C ILE A 546 -35.19 13.31 20.70
N THR A 547 -35.50 14.38 21.43
CA THR A 547 -35.00 15.74 21.20
C THR A 547 -34.32 16.29 22.43
N GLY A 548 -33.35 17.18 22.24
CA GLY A 548 -32.76 17.93 23.35
C GLY A 548 -32.23 19.28 22.90
N GLY A 549 -32.26 20.27 23.79
CA GLY A 549 -31.80 21.62 23.49
C GLY A 549 -30.35 21.69 23.02
N LEU A 550 -29.45 20.91 23.64
CA LEU A 550 -28.04 20.80 23.25
C LEU A 550 -27.76 19.51 22.46
N THR A 551 -28.06 18.36 23.06
CA THR A 551 -27.91 17.03 22.48
C THR A 551 -29.16 16.17 22.61
N GLY A 552 -29.45 15.40 21.56
CA GLY A 552 -30.58 14.47 21.54
C GLY A 552 -30.30 13.20 22.34
N TRP A 553 -29.11 12.61 22.20
CA TRP A 553 -28.75 11.39 22.93
C TRP A 553 -27.28 11.35 23.32
N ASN A 554 -27.02 10.98 24.56
CA ASN A 554 -25.70 10.79 25.15
C ASN A 554 -25.68 9.47 25.91
N TYR A 555 -24.60 8.69 25.80
CA TYR A 555 -24.44 7.45 26.57
C TYR A 555 -23.20 7.46 27.45
N ARG A 556 -21.99 7.53 26.87
CA ARG A 556 -20.72 7.61 27.61
C ARG A 556 -19.91 8.86 27.30
N GLY A 557 -20.51 9.82 26.62
CA GLY A 557 -19.88 11.08 26.31
C GLY A 557 -19.85 12.05 27.49
N VAL A 558 -18.87 12.95 27.46
CA VAL A 558 -18.64 13.95 28.51
C VAL A 558 -18.97 15.33 27.96
N PHE A 559 -19.72 16.11 28.74
CA PHE A 559 -20.06 17.49 28.45
C PHE A 559 -19.57 18.36 29.61
N THR A 560 -18.69 19.32 29.31
CA THR A 560 -18.09 20.23 30.28
C THR A 560 -18.47 21.66 29.94
N GLU A 561 -19.26 22.30 30.80
CA GLU A 561 -19.66 23.70 30.65
C GLU A 561 -20.30 24.03 29.29
N CYS A 562 -21.23 23.17 28.88
CA CYS A 562 -22.00 23.32 27.66
C CYS A 562 -23.45 23.72 27.95
N PHE A 563 -23.98 24.63 27.15
CA PHE A 563 -25.26 25.29 27.42
C PHE A 563 -26.24 25.25 26.26
N TRP A 564 -27.53 25.33 26.53
CA TRP A 564 -28.51 25.67 25.51
C TRP A 564 -29.50 26.70 26.00
N ASP A 565 -30.00 27.52 25.08
CA ASP A 565 -31.12 28.41 25.34
C ASP A 565 -32.44 27.64 25.35
N MET A 566 -33.12 27.59 26.50
CA MET A 566 -34.39 26.86 26.65
C MET A 566 -35.55 27.52 25.89
N GLN A 567 -35.62 28.85 25.83
CA GLN A 567 -36.69 29.56 25.14
C GLN A 567 -36.49 29.54 23.62
N ALA A 568 -35.28 29.82 23.14
CA ALA A 568 -34.99 29.88 21.72
C ALA A 568 -35.03 28.48 21.07
N SER A 569 -34.56 27.46 21.80
CA SER A 569 -34.61 26.07 21.31
C SER A 569 -36.01 25.46 21.37
N GLY A 570 -36.89 25.97 22.24
CA GLY A 570 -38.18 25.36 22.56
C GLY A 570 -38.07 24.07 23.38
N GLN A 571 -36.88 23.75 23.91
CA GLN A 571 -36.61 22.52 24.65
C GLN A 571 -36.27 22.82 26.11
N LEU A 572 -37.07 22.26 27.02
CA LEU A 572 -36.81 22.32 28.46
C LEU A 572 -35.73 21.34 28.93
N ASN A 573 -35.43 20.30 28.14
CA ASN A 573 -34.51 19.23 28.51
C ASN A 573 -33.48 18.97 27.40
N SER A 574 -32.38 18.33 27.79
CA SER A 574 -31.39 17.75 26.88
C SER A 574 -30.75 16.54 27.53
N ALA A 575 -30.19 15.62 26.74
CA ALA A 575 -29.53 14.44 27.30
C ALA A 575 -28.23 14.76 28.07
N ALA A 576 -27.65 15.95 27.88
CA ALA A 576 -26.50 16.46 28.61
C ALA A 576 -26.38 17.99 28.46
N GLY A 577 -25.49 18.60 29.24
CA GLY A 577 -25.32 20.06 29.34
C GLY A 577 -26.29 20.70 30.32
N THR A 578 -26.29 22.04 30.36
CA THR A 578 -27.14 22.83 31.27
C THR A 578 -28.02 23.79 30.50
N GLY A 579 -29.33 23.75 30.75
CA GLY A 579 -30.29 24.68 30.17
C GLY A 579 -30.17 26.05 30.82
N LYS A 580 -30.16 27.10 30.01
CA LYS A 580 -30.12 28.49 30.45
C LYS A 580 -31.26 29.25 29.79
N THR A 581 -31.73 30.28 30.46
CA THR A 581 -32.67 31.21 29.86
C THR A 581 -31.97 32.08 28.83
N THR A 582 -32.70 32.67 27.88
CA THR A 582 -32.14 33.65 26.93
C THR A 582 -31.39 34.78 27.62
N SER A 583 -31.93 35.29 28.74
CA SER A 583 -31.26 36.33 29.51
C SER A 583 -29.93 35.84 30.10
N GLU A 584 -29.88 34.64 30.67
CA GLU A 584 -28.63 34.06 31.19
C GLU A 584 -27.63 33.79 30.06
N MET A 585 -28.10 33.30 28.92
CA MET A 585 -27.28 33.05 27.73
C MET A 585 -26.69 34.32 27.11
N MET A 586 -27.23 35.50 27.43
CA MET A 586 -26.72 36.81 26.99
C MET A 586 -25.98 37.56 28.12
N THR A 587 -25.77 36.91 29.27
CA THR A 587 -25.12 37.52 30.44
C THR A 587 -23.70 36.98 30.61
N ALA A 588 -22.70 37.86 30.65
CA ALA A 588 -21.28 37.48 30.68
C ALA A 588 -20.90 36.62 31.88
N VAL A 589 -21.44 36.98 33.05
CA VAL A 589 -21.20 36.30 34.33
C VAL A 589 -21.56 34.81 34.25
N THR A 590 -22.60 34.45 33.49
CA THR A 590 -23.00 33.05 33.28
C THR A 590 -21.87 32.17 32.78
N PHE A 591 -20.96 32.73 31.99
CA PHE A 591 -19.87 32.02 31.32
C PHE A 591 -18.54 32.16 32.09
N SER A 592 -18.22 33.35 32.59
CA SER A 592 -16.99 33.56 33.36
C SER A 592 -16.96 32.76 34.67
N GLU A 593 -18.11 32.56 35.33
CA GLU A 593 -18.19 31.77 36.57
C GLU A 593 -17.87 30.28 36.38
N VAL A 594 -18.03 29.77 35.15
CA VAL A 594 -17.76 28.38 34.79
C VAL A 594 -16.50 28.24 33.93
N ARG A 595 -15.59 29.21 34.03
CA ARG A 595 -14.26 29.17 33.41
C ARG A 595 -14.27 29.14 31.88
N TRP A 596 -15.31 29.66 31.22
CA TRP A 596 -15.19 30.00 29.79
C TRP A 596 -14.15 31.11 29.65
N ASP A 597 -13.17 30.92 28.77
CA ASP A 597 -12.07 31.86 28.52
C ASP A 597 -12.56 33.04 27.66
N LEU A 598 -12.89 34.15 28.35
CA LEU A 598 -13.44 35.37 27.75
C LEU A 598 -12.35 36.41 27.48
N VAL A 599 -12.50 37.17 26.40
CA VAL A 599 -11.60 38.30 26.11
C VAL A 599 -11.61 39.31 27.27
N GLY A 600 -10.42 39.60 27.80
CA GLY A 600 -10.20 40.62 28.83
C GLY A 600 -10.19 40.08 30.27
N GLU A 601 -10.17 38.76 30.45
CA GLU A 601 -9.75 38.13 31.70
C GLU A 601 -8.44 37.34 31.50
N SER A 602 -7.89 36.77 32.57
CA SER A 602 -6.68 35.93 32.51
C SER A 602 -6.74 34.73 33.45
N ASP A 603 -7.90 34.44 34.04
CA ASP A 603 -8.04 33.45 35.11
C ASP A 603 -8.03 31.99 34.59
N ASN A 604 -8.26 31.82 33.29
CA ASN A 604 -8.41 30.52 32.61
C ASN A 604 -7.59 30.38 31.32
N GLY A 605 -6.79 31.37 30.96
CA GLY A 605 -5.95 31.34 29.78
C GLY A 605 -5.61 32.72 29.28
N THR A 606 -4.90 32.77 28.15
CA THR A 606 -4.74 33.97 27.32
C THR A 606 -5.20 33.68 25.89
N ALA A 607 -5.94 32.58 25.70
CA ALA A 607 -6.36 32.13 24.38
C ALA A 607 -7.67 32.82 23.96
N ASP A 608 -8.43 33.32 24.93
CA ASP A 608 -9.60 34.18 24.83
C ASP A 608 -10.49 33.82 23.63
N PRO A 609 -10.92 32.55 23.47
CA PRO A 609 -11.70 32.10 22.32
C PRO A 609 -13.08 32.76 22.25
N TRP A 610 -13.60 33.29 23.36
CA TRP A 610 -14.95 33.81 23.46
C TRP A 610 -14.98 35.29 23.79
N ARG A 611 -16.02 35.97 23.31
CA ARG A 611 -16.34 37.33 23.70
C ARG A 611 -17.85 37.51 23.81
N ILE A 612 -18.25 38.34 24.76
CA ILE A 612 -19.64 38.75 24.94
C ILE A 612 -19.72 40.26 25.11
N CYS A 613 -20.75 40.86 24.52
CA CYS A 613 -20.88 42.31 24.43
C CYS A 613 -21.23 43.02 25.73
N GLY A 614 -21.76 42.29 26.73
CA GLY A 614 -22.19 42.88 28.00
C GLY A 614 -23.41 43.80 27.88
N ASP A 615 -24.06 43.86 26.72
CA ASP A 615 -25.28 44.63 26.45
C ASP A 615 -26.57 43.91 26.86
N GLY A 616 -26.46 42.63 27.22
CA GLY A 616 -27.60 41.77 27.54
C GLY A 616 -28.49 41.44 26.33
N ALA A 617 -28.02 41.66 25.10
CA ALA A 617 -28.80 41.48 23.88
C ALA A 617 -28.21 40.45 22.92
N ARG A 618 -26.94 40.06 23.11
CA ARG A 618 -26.23 39.12 22.22
C ARG A 618 -25.64 37.94 22.98
N TYR A 619 -25.65 36.77 22.31
CA TYR A 619 -24.99 35.56 22.80
C TYR A 619 -23.46 35.71 22.75
N PRO A 620 -22.69 34.90 23.51
CA PRO A 620 -21.25 34.80 23.31
C PRO A 620 -20.93 34.43 21.87
N GLN A 621 -19.92 35.08 21.29
CA GLN A 621 -19.42 34.78 19.96
C GLN A 621 -17.94 34.45 20.06
N LEU A 622 -17.43 33.74 19.06
CA LEU A 622 -16.00 33.48 19.01
C LEU A 622 -15.28 34.81 18.79
N SER A 623 -14.19 35.04 19.54
CA SER A 623 -13.48 36.31 19.53
C SER A 623 -12.99 36.71 18.13
N TRP A 624 -12.66 35.72 17.29
CA TRP A 624 -12.27 35.95 15.91
C TRP A 624 -13.39 36.50 15.00
N GLU A 625 -14.66 36.36 15.38
CA GLU A 625 -15.79 36.93 14.62
C GLU A 625 -15.80 38.48 14.65
N PHE A 626 -15.15 39.09 15.64
CA PHE A 626 -15.08 40.54 15.83
C PHE A 626 -13.97 41.16 14.97
N PHE A 627 -12.83 40.47 14.85
CA PHE A 627 -11.74 40.85 13.95
C PHE A 627 -12.21 40.87 12.49
N ALA A 628 -12.96 39.85 12.06
CA ALA A 628 -13.46 39.73 10.68
C ALA A 628 -14.40 40.89 10.28
N LYS A 629 -15.07 41.53 11.24
CA LYS A 629 -15.96 42.68 11.02
C LYS A 629 -15.27 44.03 11.26
N ARG A 630 -14.00 44.03 11.69
CA ARG A 630 -13.26 45.21 12.16
C ARG A 630 -14.02 46.00 13.21
N ASP A 631 -14.67 45.26 14.11
CA ASP A 631 -15.64 45.76 15.09
C ASP A 631 -15.17 45.41 16.51
N PRO A 632 -14.16 46.15 17.03
CA PRO A 632 -13.33 45.73 18.14
C PRO A 632 -13.97 45.86 19.52
N ALA A 633 -15.12 46.52 19.69
CA ALA A 633 -15.88 46.51 20.93
C ALA A 633 -16.98 45.44 20.86
N CYS A 634 -17.84 45.50 19.83
CA CYS A 634 -19.00 44.61 19.67
C CYS A 634 -19.45 44.50 18.22
N PRO A 635 -20.02 43.39 17.73
CA PRO A 635 -20.32 43.21 16.32
C PRO A 635 -21.74 43.72 15.99
N ASP A 636 -22.03 44.99 16.33
CA ASP A 636 -23.27 45.75 16.04
C ASP A 636 -23.07 46.82 14.97
N GLY A 637 -21.89 46.87 14.36
CA GLY A 637 -21.49 47.91 13.42
C GLY A 637 -20.61 48.93 14.13
N VAL A 638 -19.54 49.34 13.44
CA VAL A 638 -18.51 50.19 14.02
C VAL A 638 -19.08 51.55 14.44
N ALA A 639 -19.01 51.82 15.73
CA ALA A 639 -19.56 53.00 16.40
C ALA A 639 -18.53 53.68 17.33
N ILE A 640 -18.96 54.70 18.09
CA ILE A 640 -18.07 55.49 18.95
C ILE A 640 -17.41 54.63 20.03
N GLU A 641 -18.11 53.58 20.47
CA GLU A 641 -17.66 52.57 21.43
C GLU A 641 -16.43 51.80 20.94
N ASP A 642 -16.36 51.50 19.64
CA ASP A 642 -15.23 50.83 19.00
C ASP A 642 -13.98 51.71 18.93
N LEU A 643 -14.17 53.00 18.65
CA LEU A 643 -13.07 53.97 18.72
C LEU A 643 -12.57 54.15 20.14
N LEU A 644 -13.46 54.14 21.14
CA LEU A 644 -13.06 54.17 22.55
C LEU A 644 -12.29 52.90 22.92
N TYR A 645 -12.72 51.73 22.44
CA TYR A 645 -12.01 50.48 22.65
C TYR A 645 -10.61 50.49 22.00
N LEU A 646 -10.52 50.92 20.75
CA LEU A 646 -9.26 51.02 20.01
C LEU A 646 -8.32 52.04 20.65
N THR A 647 -8.81 53.24 20.99
CA THR A 647 -7.99 54.29 21.63
C THR A 647 -7.54 53.94 23.04
N SER A 648 -8.32 53.14 23.78
CA SER A 648 -7.89 52.63 25.11
C SER A 648 -6.67 51.71 25.04
N ARG A 649 -6.36 51.17 23.85
CA ARG A 649 -5.22 50.28 23.58
C ARG A 649 -4.22 50.90 22.60
N TRP A 650 -4.32 52.21 22.34
CA TRP A 650 -3.44 52.88 21.38
C TRP A 650 -1.97 52.67 21.70
N MET A 651 -1.17 52.30 20.70
CA MET A 651 0.26 51.96 20.82
C MET A 651 0.56 50.71 21.65
N ALA A 652 -0.44 49.86 21.94
CA ALA A 652 -0.19 48.55 22.51
C ALA A 652 0.65 47.70 21.54
N THR A 653 1.54 46.87 22.09
CA THR A 653 2.45 46.00 21.30
C THR A 653 2.67 44.62 21.94
N THR A 654 1.91 44.26 22.98
CA THR A 654 1.96 42.92 23.57
C THR A 654 0.62 42.22 23.33
N PRO A 655 0.60 40.89 23.11
CA PRO A 655 -0.64 40.14 22.86
C PRO A 655 -1.75 40.43 23.87
N GLU A 656 -1.37 40.54 25.15
CA GLU A 656 -2.26 40.85 26.28
C GLU A 656 -2.89 42.25 26.21
N THR A 657 -2.18 43.22 25.61
CA THR A 657 -2.61 44.63 25.57
C THR A 657 -3.21 45.05 24.22
N VAL A 658 -2.83 44.38 23.12
CA VAL A 658 -3.40 44.64 21.79
C VAL A 658 -4.79 44.03 21.66
N GLY A 659 -4.96 42.75 22.03
CA GLY A 659 -6.24 42.05 21.95
C GLY A 659 -6.96 42.27 20.62
N ALA A 660 -8.27 42.51 20.67
CA ALA A 660 -9.07 42.78 19.47
C ALA A 660 -8.96 44.21 18.92
N ALA A 661 -8.12 45.07 19.48
CA ALA A 661 -7.89 46.41 18.94
C ALA A 661 -6.86 46.41 17.79
N ASP A 662 -6.10 45.33 17.62
CA ASP A 662 -5.25 45.08 16.46
C ASP A 662 -6.11 44.52 15.33
N LEU A 663 -6.73 45.42 14.57
CA LEU A 663 -7.62 45.10 13.47
C LEU A 663 -6.88 44.65 12.21
N THR A 664 -5.56 44.83 12.19
CA THR A 664 -4.69 44.48 11.06
C THR A 664 -3.88 43.20 11.30
N ASP A 665 -3.90 42.66 12.52
CA ASP A 665 -3.16 41.48 12.97
C ASP A 665 -1.64 41.67 12.81
N ASP A 666 -1.14 42.91 12.92
CA ASP A 666 0.28 43.27 12.78
C ASP A 666 1.07 43.18 14.11
N GLY A 667 0.37 42.83 15.19
CA GLY A 667 0.87 42.71 16.55
C GLY A 667 0.89 44.04 17.30
N ARG A 668 0.24 45.09 16.78
CA ARG A 668 0.22 46.43 17.36
C ARG A 668 -1.15 47.09 17.19
N VAL A 669 -1.39 48.14 17.97
CA VAL A 669 -2.58 48.99 17.80
C VAL A 669 -2.12 50.38 17.41
N GLY A 670 -2.42 50.80 16.20
CA GLY A 670 -1.93 52.06 15.66
C GLY A 670 -2.80 52.65 14.55
N ILE A 671 -2.16 53.46 13.72
CA ILE A 671 -2.84 54.24 12.67
C ILE A 671 -3.48 53.35 11.60
N GLU A 672 -2.92 52.17 11.38
CA GLU A 672 -3.38 51.18 10.41
C GLU A 672 -4.69 50.54 10.90
N ASP A 673 -4.80 50.24 12.20
CA ASP A 673 -6.04 49.78 12.82
C ASP A 673 -7.11 50.87 12.86
N LEU A 674 -6.72 52.13 13.14
CA LEU A 674 -7.66 53.24 13.07
C LEU A 674 -8.19 53.44 11.64
N ALA A 675 -7.36 53.25 10.62
CA ALA A 675 -7.80 53.28 9.23
C ALA A 675 -8.75 52.10 8.93
N ALA A 676 -8.44 50.90 9.42
CA ALA A 676 -9.27 49.72 9.25
C ALA A 676 -10.66 49.87 9.90
N LEU A 677 -10.69 50.46 11.11
CA LEU A 677 -11.88 50.84 11.84
C LEU A 677 -12.70 51.89 11.07
N ALA A 678 -12.04 52.97 10.59
CA ALA A 678 -12.69 54.06 9.87
C ALA A 678 -13.33 53.60 8.54
N GLU A 679 -12.75 52.62 7.85
CA GLU A 679 -13.32 52.04 6.63
C GLU A 679 -14.68 51.37 6.85
N ASN A 680 -15.02 51.03 8.09
CA ASN A 680 -16.26 50.35 8.46
C ASN A 680 -17.17 51.20 9.35
N TRP A 681 -16.79 52.46 9.60
CA TRP A 681 -17.52 53.42 10.43
C TRP A 681 -18.86 53.80 9.80
N ILE A 682 -19.97 53.46 10.48
CA ILE A 682 -21.34 53.79 10.05
C ILE A 682 -21.64 53.24 8.63
N LYS A 683 -21.37 51.95 8.39
CA LYS A 683 -21.81 51.23 7.18
C LYS A 683 -23.09 50.43 7.38
#